data_AF-A0A7K6S4Z8-F1
#
_entry.id   AF-A0A7K6S4Z8-F1
#
_cell.length_a   1.000
_cell.length_b   1.000
_cell.length_c   1.000
_cell.angle_alpha   90.00
_cell.angle_beta   90.00
_cell.angle_gamma   90.00
#
_symmetry.space_group_name_H-M   'P 1'
#
loop_
_entity.id
_entity.type
_entity.pdbx_description
1 polymer ?
#
loop_
_entity_poly.entity_id
_entity_poly.type
_entity_poly.pdbx_seq_one_letter_code
_entity_poly.pdbx_strand_id
1 'polypeptide(L)'
;TVNGQVVYSITEETERGASVGNIAKDLGIDAATLSARKFRMLTSSSKQYFNINGSTGALSVNEPIDREQLCELKSTCLLNYELVLENPLELYRMEFKVLDINDNSPSFPLSEYHIKVPEFLSPGARFTLPNAQDLDEGTNGVQNYTLSPDEHFHLEMQTRFQSGSKLLELVLQQPLDREQSALQQLVLTAVDGGDPPKSGTAQISVRVVDTNDNPPAFDRSTYTVSLLENAPPGTLVVKLNASDPDEGSNGDVIYSFGSYTPEKVRQLFSVDPHSGEVRVNGTLDYEEASSYEIYVQATDQGPVSMAGHCKVLVNIVDANDNVPEVVLTSLYSPVPEDAKAGTVVALMSVTDQDSGLNKQVSLRIPPGLPFTLNSFKNSYTLITQGKLDHEKAAAYNITVTATDSGSPPLSSQKVIHVEISDINDNPPHFEEPVYSVYIPENNPLGVLLCTIKATDPDVAENAYVSYSLLDGEIEGLPVASYVSIKSDSGNMYAVRSFDYETLREFQVVVQAQDAGIPPLSSTVTVHIYVVDENDHAPQILYPTSTNTSAALEMIPRSAYAGYLVTKIIAIDGDSGQNAWLFFHLVQTSDPGLFRVELHTGEIRTTRKLGEDSTPTFNLTVEVRDNGEPPMSSSVTITVAVVDRVSKIIPDTRRHFKSPSNYSEITLYLIIALSAISFVFLFTIIGLTVIKCYRYSLYGDSCCAGFCGVRERSPSELYKQANNNIDARLPHGLKVQPHFIEVRGNGSLTKTYCYKACLTAGSGSDTFMFYNTCGPTGTTGPSAVMTERHLTGQSGQSAQNLIILKNDSITPNEPKHPNPDWRYSASLRAGMQRGELCNLTVIYAYSVLCIWRRQESYVEDQEGLNSSGQQSPVLLQVRLGAGEVSPPVGAGVNSNSWTFKFGPGNPKQGGPGELPDKFIIPGSPAIISIRQEPPNSQIDKSDFITFGKKEETKKKKKKKKGNKTQEKKEKGNSTTENSDQ
;
A
#
# COMPACT_ATOMS: atom_id res chain seq x y z
N THR A 1 -58.61 136.17 13.36
CA THR A 1 -57.53 135.77 14.29
C THR A 1 -57.83 134.38 14.77
N VAL A 2 -56.85 133.47 14.81
CA VAL A 2 -57.03 132.14 15.40
C VAL A 2 -56.68 132.25 16.87
N ASN A 3 -57.66 132.03 17.74
CA ASN A 3 -57.47 131.94 19.19
C ASN A 3 -57.51 130.47 19.58
N GLY A 4 -56.46 129.95 20.21
CA GLY A 4 -56.47 128.64 20.86
C GLY A 4 -56.43 127.42 19.93
N GLN A 5 -55.63 126.44 20.34
CA GLN A 5 -55.69 125.04 19.92
C GLN A 5 -55.97 124.24 21.19
N VAL A 6 -56.97 123.36 21.16
CA VAL A 6 -57.35 122.51 22.31
C VAL A 6 -57.07 121.07 21.92
N VAL A 7 -56.30 120.38 22.76
CA VAL A 7 -55.98 118.96 22.57
C VAL A 7 -56.66 118.18 23.68
N TYR A 8 -57.47 117.20 23.30
CA TYR A 8 -58.06 116.22 24.21
C TYR A 8 -57.43 114.85 23.97
N SER A 9 -57.29 114.07 25.03
CA SER A 9 -56.90 112.66 24.95
C SER A 9 -58.06 111.79 25.41
N ILE A 10 -58.40 110.76 24.64
CA ILE A 10 -59.45 109.80 24.99
C ILE A 10 -58.96 108.38 24.68
N THR A 11 -59.26 107.42 25.55
CA THR A 11 -59.13 106.00 25.23
C THR A 11 -60.10 105.59 24.12
N GLU A 12 -59.69 104.64 23.31
CA GLU A 12 -60.61 103.95 22.40
C GLU A 12 -61.59 103.02 23.15
N GLU A 13 -62.53 102.41 22.42
CA GLU A 13 -63.69 101.64 22.90
C GLU A 13 -64.49 102.25 24.07
N THR A 14 -64.31 103.56 24.27
CA THR A 14 -65.01 104.33 25.31
C THR A 14 -66.50 104.41 24.99
N GLU A 15 -67.35 104.02 25.96
CA GLU A 15 -68.80 103.95 25.79
C GLU A 15 -69.45 105.26 25.30
N ARG A 16 -70.48 105.13 24.45
CA ARG A 16 -71.33 106.23 23.99
C ARG A 16 -71.89 107.01 25.19
N GLY A 17 -71.62 108.31 25.22
CA GLY A 17 -72.04 109.24 26.26
C GLY A 17 -70.97 109.57 27.32
N ALA A 18 -69.83 108.88 27.33
CA ALA A 18 -68.72 109.20 28.22
C ALA A 18 -68.22 110.65 28.02
N SER A 19 -67.81 111.30 29.12
CA SER A 19 -67.37 112.70 29.12
C SER A 19 -65.89 112.83 28.78
N VAL A 20 -65.58 113.54 27.69
CA VAL A 20 -64.22 113.75 27.16
C VAL A 20 -63.57 115.03 27.71
N GLY A 21 -64.36 116.06 28.00
CA GLY A 21 -63.86 117.37 28.47
C GLY A 21 -64.97 118.42 28.55
N ASN A 22 -64.63 119.69 28.76
CA ASN A 22 -65.62 120.78 28.71
C ASN A 22 -65.09 121.97 27.90
N ILE A 23 -65.40 121.97 26.61
CA ILE A 23 -64.86 122.94 25.64
C ILE A 23 -65.27 124.39 25.93
N ALA A 24 -66.39 124.62 26.63
CA ALA A 24 -66.73 125.97 27.09
C ALA A 24 -65.72 126.46 28.15
N LYS A 25 -65.53 125.66 29.22
CA LYS A 25 -64.58 125.95 30.29
C LYS A 25 -63.14 126.08 29.76
N ASP A 26 -62.72 125.17 28.89
CA ASP A 26 -61.34 125.07 28.41
C ASP A 26 -60.99 126.20 27.42
N LEU A 27 -61.99 126.79 26.74
CA LEU A 27 -61.84 128.01 25.93
C LEU A 27 -62.09 129.31 26.72
N GLY A 28 -62.46 129.24 28.00
CA GLY A 28 -62.83 130.40 28.81
C GLY A 28 -64.16 131.06 28.42
N ILE A 29 -65.03 130.32 27.74
CA ILE A 29 -66.36 130.76 27.28
C ILE A 29 -67.41 130.29 28.28
N ASP A 30 -68.30 131.17 28.74
CA ASP A 30 -69.42 130.76 29.60
C ASP A 30 -70.43 129.89 28.81
N ALA A 31 -71.00 128.86 29.44
CA ALA A 31 -71.94 127.95 28.80
C ALA A 31 -73.22 128.65 28.31
N ALA A 32 -73.65 129.75 28.95
CA ALA A 32 -74.73 130.59 28.46
C ALA A 32 -74.35 131.34 27.16
N THR A 33 -73.07 131.71 27.00
CA THR A 33 -72.57 132.30 25.75
C THR A 33 -72.29 131.28 24.66
N LEU A 34 -71.89 130.05 25.01
CA LEU A 34 -71.73 128.94 24.05
C LEU A 34 -73.08 128.51 23.47
N SER A 35 -74.16 128.55 24.25
CA SER A 35 -75.53 128.25 23.78
C SER A 35 -76.18 129.40 23.02
N ALA A 36 -75.93 130.65 23.40
CA ALA A 36 -76.45 131.83 22.70
C ALA A 36 -75.80 132.06 21.32
N ARG A 37 -74.53 131.67 21.14
CA ARG A 37 -73.83 131.69 19.87
C ARG A 37 -74.05 130.37 19.15
N LYS A 38 -74.46 130.39 17.88
CA LYS A 38 -74.67 129.16 17.10
C LYS A 38 -73.30 128.51 16.83
N PHE A 39 -72.94 127.53 17.65
CA PHE A 39 -71.73 126.75 17.43
C PHE A 39 -71.98 125.60 16.44
N ARG A 40 -70.95 125.21 15.70
CA ARG A 40 -70.93 124.01 14.86
C ARG A 40 -69.57 123.35 14.98
N MET A 41 -69.55 122.03 15.13
CA MET A 41 -68.33 121.25 15.11
C MET A 41 -68.23 120.55 13.75
N LEU A 42 -67.10 120.73 13.06
CA LEU A 42 -66.82 120.16 11.74
C LEU A 42 -65.70 119.13 11.86
N THR A 43 -65.71 118.11 10.99
CA THR A 43 -64.64 117.13 10.84
C THR A 43 -64.49 116.72 9.37
N SER A 44 -63.33 116.17 9.02
CA SER A 44 -63.07 115.53 7.73
C SER A 44 -63.59 114.08 7.63
N SER A 45 -63.93 113.46 8.77
CA SER A 45 -64.50 112.12 8.83
C SER A 45 -65.97 112.08 8.36
N SER A 46 -66.38 110.97 7.76
CA SER A 46 -67.81 110.69 7.46
C SER A 46 -68.62 110.31 8.70
N LYS A 47 -67.95 109.79 9.75
CA LYS A 47 -68.51 109.52 11.08
C LYS A 47 -68.17 110.65 12.05
N GLN A 48 -69.15 111.11 12.83
CA GLN A 48 -68.96 112.10 13.89
C GLN A 48 -68.83 111.40 15.25
N TYR A 49 -67.60 111.21 15.71
CA TYR A 49 -67.29 110.47 16.93
C TYR A 49 -67.56 111.23 18.23
N PHE A 50 -67.60 112.57 18.20
CA PHE A 50 -67.84 113.40 19.38
C PHE A 50 -69.07 114.31 19.24
N ASN A 51 -69.70 114.65 20.36
CA ASN A 51 -70.85 115.54 20.45
C ASN A 51 -70.69 116.54 21.61
N ILE A 52 -71.07 117.79 21.40
CA ILE A 52 -70.99 118.88 22.39
C ILE A 52 -72.40 119.14 22.93
N ASN A 53 -72.60 118.98 24.23
CA ASN A 53 -73.82 119.38 24.91
C ASN A 53 -73.88 120.91 25.00
N GLY A 54 -74.66 121.52 24.11
CA GLY A 54 -74.76 122.97 23.97
C GLY A 54 -75.16 123.74 25.23
N SER A 55 -75.86 123.14 26.19
CA SER A 55 -76.29 123.84 27.41
C SER A 55 -75.26 123.81 28.54
N THR A 56 -74.19 123.02 28.42
CA THR A 56 -73.17 122.84 29.47
C THR A 56 -71.73 122.98 28.98
N GLY A 57 -71.50 122.94 27.66
CA GLY A 57 -70.17 122.86 27.07
C GLY A 57 -69.48 121.52 27.28
N ALA A 58 -70.14 120.52 27.87
CA ALA A 58 -69.56 119.19 28.04
C ALA A 58 -69.42 118.49 26.68
N LEU A 59 -68.23 117.97 26.42
CA LEU A 59 -67.95 117.15 25.24
C LEU A 59 -68.10 115.67 25.60
N SER A 60 -68.78 114.91 24.75
CA SER A 60 -69.09 113.49 24.99
C SER A 60 -68.87 112.62 23.75
N VAL A 61 -68.65 111.32 23.96
CA VAL A 61 -68.54 110.32 22.89
C VAL A 61 -69.90 110.07 22.25
N ASN A 62 -69.97 110.08 20.92
CA ASN A 62 -71.16 109.83 20.13
C ASN A 62 -71.16 108.46 19.47
N GLU A 63 -70.02 107.95 19.01
CA GLU A 63 -69.82 106.57 18.58
C GLU A 63 -68.53 106.06 19.22
N PRO A 64 -68.43 104.77 19.61
CA PRO A 64 -67.16 104.20 20.04
C PRO A 64 -66.12 104.37 18.93
N ILE A 65 -64.88 104.49 19.35
CA ILE A 65 -63.72 104.70 18.49
C ILE A 65 -62.92 103.41 18.56
N ASP A 66 -62.68 102.82 17.40
CA ASP A 66 -61.81 101.67 17.14
C ASP A 66 -60.59 102.28 16.43
N ARG A 67 -59.41 102.23 17.08
CA ARG A 67 -58.18 102.88 16.63
C ARG A 67 -57.53 102.07 15.51
N GLU A 68 -57.60 100.75 15.56
CA GLU A 68 -56.99 99.84 14.60
C GLU A 68 -57.62 100.02 13.21
N GLN A 69 -58.94 100.17 13.13
CA GLN A 69 -59.70 100.45 11.91
C GLN A 69 -59.45 101.86 11.34
N LEU A 70 -59.16 102.83 12.20
CA LEU A 70 -58.96 104.23 11.79
C LEU A 70 -57.51 104.58 11.46
N CYS A 71 -56.58 104.00 12.21
CA CYS A 71 -55.19 104.41 12.27
C CYS A 71 -54.24 103.24 11.99
N GLU A 72 -54.66 101.98 12.10
CA GLU A 72 -53.80 100.79 11.90
C GLU A 72 -52.52 100.92 12.76
N LEU A 73 -51.37 100.55 12.19
CA LEU A 73 -50.05 100.62 12.84
C LEU A 73 -49.42 102.04 12.85
N LYS A 74 -50.22 103.12 12.75
CA LYS A 74 -49.70 104.51 12.76
C LYS A 74 -49.47 105.00 14.20
N SER A 75 -48.23 105.38 14.51
CA SER A 75 -47.75 105.77 15.85
C SER A 75 -48.33 107.04 16.49
N THR A 76 -49.39 107.60 15.90
CA THR A 76 -50.17 108.73 16.45
C THR A 76 -51.55 108.74 15.79
N CYS A 77 -52.58 108.31 16.54
CA CYS A 77 -53.96 108.43 16.08
C CYS A 77 -54.57 109.78 16.50
N LEU A 78 -54.71 110.70 15.54
CA LEU A 78 -55.18 112.07 15.76
C LEU A 78 -56.42 112.37 14.89
N LEU A 79 -57.57 112.58 15.54
CA LEU A 79 -58.80 112.98 14.86
C LEU A 79 -58.98 114.51 14.96
N ASN A 80 -58.96 115.18 13.82
CA ASN A 80 -58.98 116.64 13.74
C ASN A 80 -60.41 117.17 13.54
N TYR A 81 -60.80 118.16 14.35
CA TYR A 81 -62.09 118.82 14.33
C TYR A 81 -61.91 120.35 14.39
N GLU A 82 -62.82 121.10 13.77
CA GLU A 82 -62.86 122.56 13.86
C GLU A 82 -64.19 123.02 14.46
N LEU A 83 -64.13 123.75 15.58
CA LEU A 83 -65.29 124.33 16.25
C LEU A 83 -65.46 125.79 15.81
N VAL A 84 -66.56 126.05 15.11
CA VAL A 84 -66.94 127.38 14.63
C VAL A 84 -68.02 127.96 15.54
N LEU A 85 -67.82 129.17 16.05
CA LEU A 85 -68.78 129.94 16.84
C LEU A 85 -69.22 131.17 16.05
N GLU A 86 -70.52 131.31 15.78
CA GLU A 86 -71.08 132.47 15.08
C GLU A 86 -71.22 133.71 16.01
N ASN A 87 -71.15 134.91 15.42
CA ASN A 87 -71.38 136.24 16.05
C ASN A 87 -70.59 136.56 17.36
N PRO A 88 -69.35 137.10 17.29
CA PRO A 88 -68.49 137.23 16.10
C PRO A 88 -68.10 135.86 15.55
N LEU A 89 -67.57 135.77 14.33
CA LEU A 89 -67.14 134.48 13.79
C LEU A 89 -65.74 134.12 14.30
N GLU A 90 -65.67 133.10 15.15
CA GLU A 90 -64.45 132.55 15.73
C GLU A 90 -64.31 131.06 15.37
N LEU A 91 -63.08 130.60 15.15
CA LEU A 91 -62.78 129.22 14.79
C LEU A 91 -61.64 128.71 15.69
N TYR A 92 -61.90 127.59 16.36
CA TYR A 92 -61.00 126.91 17.28
C TYR A 92 -60.65 125.54 16.69
N ARG A 93 -59.38 125.13 16.79
CA ARG A 93 -58.96 123.78 16.40
C ARG A 93 -58.98 122.85 17.60
N MET A 94 -59.61 121.70 17.40
CA MET A 94 -59.74 120.62 18.37
C MET A 94 -59.04 119.38 17.81
N GLU A 95 -58.04 118.90 18.53
CA GLU A 95 -57.31 117.68 18.16
C GLU A 95 -57.59 116.61 19.21
N PHE A 96 -58.08 115.46 18.76
CA PHE A 96 -58.34 114.32 19.62
C PHE A 96 -57.25 113.28 19.43
N LYS A 97 -56.36 113.16 20.42
CA LYS A 97 -55.47 112.01 20.49
C LYS A 97 -56.26 110.83 21.01
N VAL A 98 -56.48 109.84 20.14
CA VAL A 98 -56.94 108.52 20.58
C VAL A 98 -55.78 107.84 21.28
N LEU A 99 -56.04 107.30 22.47
CA LEU A 99 -55.12 106.53 23.28
C LEU A 99 -55.47 105.06 23.12
N ASP A 100 -54.43 104.32 22.75
CA ASP A 100 -54.38 102.89 22.57
C ASP A 100 -54.73 102.13 23.86
N ILE A 101 -55.46 101.01 23.73
CA ILE A 101 -55.73 100.05 24.81
C ILE A 101 -55.28 98.65 24.39
N ASN A 102 -54.98 97.77 25.36
CA ASN A 102 -54.65 96.38 25.07
C ASN A 102 -55.95 95.58 24.84
N ASP A 103 -56.59 95.65 23.68
CA ASP A 103 -57.81 94.89 23.34
C ASP A 103 -57.59 93.76 22.30
N ASN A 104 -56.64 93.89 21.37
CA ASN A 104 -56.17 92.78 20.53
C ASN A 104 -55.17 91.88 21.28
N SER A 105 -54.36 91.08 20.59
CA SER A 105 -53.40 90.17 21.22
C SER A 105 -52.41 89.62 20.20
N PRO A 106 -51.18 89.23 20.61
CA PRO A 106 -50.18 88.75 19.68
C PRO A 106 -50.68 87.53 18.90
N SER A 107 -50.55 87.54 17.57
CA SER A 107 -51.02 86.46 16.70
C SER A 107 -49.94 86.03 15.71
N PHE A 108 -49.78 84.71 15.51
CA PHE A 108 -48.81 84.18 14.54
C PHE A 108 -49.48 83.89 13.18
N PRO A 109 -48.81 84.15 12.04
CA PRO A 109 -49.36 83.86 10.71
C PRO A 109 -49.76 82.39 10.46
N LEU A 110 -49.12 81.44 11.14
CA LEU A 110 -49.49 80.02 11.18
C LEU A 110 -49.49 79.53 12.64
N SER A 111 -50.34 78.54 12.92
CA SER A 111 -50.40 77.84 14.21
C SER A 111 -49.27 76.81 14.40
N GLU A 112 -48.68 76.33 13.31
CA GLU A 112 -47.57 75.37 13.31
C GLU A 112 -46.54 75.72 12.22
N TYR A 113 -45.26 75.57 12.54
CA TYR A 113 -44.13 75.73 11.63
C TYR A 113 -43.28 74.45 11.61
N HIS A 114 -43.20 73.79 10.46
CA HIS A 114 -42.29 72.65 10.29
C HIS A 114 -40.92 73.14 9.82
N ILE A 115 -39.87 72.81 10.58
CA ILE A 115 -38.47 73.09 10.21
C ILE A 115 -37.76 71.76 9.98
N LYS A 116 -36.94 71.69 8.93
CA LYS A 116 -36.07 70.54 8.66
C LYS A 116 -34.63 70.92 8.97
N VAL A 117 -33.99 70.19 9.88
CA VAL A 117 -32.65 70.51 10.39
C VAL A 117 -31.78 69.24 10.33
N PRO A 118 -30.74 69.16 9.47
CA PRO A 118 -29.85 68.01 9.46
C PRO A 118 -28.90 68.01 10.68
N GLU A 119 -28.56 66.83 11.21
CA GLU A 119 -27.88 66.77 12.51
C GLU A 119 -26.41 67.21 12.50
N PHE A 120 -25.71 67.09 11.36
CA PHE A 120 -24.32 67.52 11.22
C PHE A 120 -24.09 69.02 11.48
N LEU A 121 -25.15 69.81 11.62
CA LEU A 121 -25.07 71.24 11.90
C LEU A 121 -24.50 71.51 13.29
N SER A 122 -23.34 72.17 13.30
CA SER A 122 -22.68 72.60 14.53
C SER A 122 -23.54 73.64 15.29
N PRO A 123 -23.46 73.66 16.64
CA PRO A 123 -24.04 74.73 17.46
C PRO A 123 -23.68 76.13 16.97
N GLY A 124 -24.64 77.05 17.04
CA GLY A 124 -24.59 78.39 16.44
C GLY A 124 -25.35 78.52 15.11
N ALA A 125 -25.83 77.42 14.52
CA ALA A 125 -26.75 77.45 13.38
C ALA A 125 -28.06 78.20 13.73
N ARG A 126 -28.60 78.96 12.77
CA ARG A 126 -29.73 79.90 12.98
C ARG A 126 -30.86 79.69 11.97
N PHE A 127 -32.09 79.65 12.45
CA PHE A 127 -33.30 79.53 11.63
C PHE A 127 -34.23 80.71 11.91
N THR A 128 -34.50 81.52 10.89
CA THR A 128 -35.34 82.72 11.05
C THR A 128 -36.81 82.33 11.24
N LEU A 129 -37.42 82.80 12.33
CA LEU A 129 -38.84 82.62 12.62
C LEU A 129 -39.63 83.89 12.24
N PRO A 130 -40.90 83.76 11.81
CA PRO A 130 -41.76 84.91 11.59
C PRO A 130 -42.18 85.55 12.91
N ASN A 131 -42.26 86.87 12.93
CA ASN A 131 -42.80 87.62 14.06
C ASN A 131 -44.30 87.34 14.22
N ALA A 132 -44.78 87.42 15.47
CA ALA A 132 -46.19 87.64 15.73
C ALA A 132 -46.57 89.07 15.29
N GLN A 133 -47.81 89.23 14.88
CA GLN A 133 -48.44 90.52 14.61
C GLN A 133 -49.45 90.82 15.71
N ASP A 134 -49.39 92.04 16.21
CA ASP A 134 -50.42 92.64 17.03
C ASP A 134 -50.88 93.92 16.34
N LEU A 135 -52.10 94.35 16.63
CA LEU A 135 -52.66 95.58 16.05
C LEU A 135 -52.43 96.78 16.99
N ASP A 136 -52.39 96.51 18.30
CA ASP A 136 -52.18 97.46 19.39
C ASP A 136 -50.77 98.12 19.31
N GLU A 137 -50.67 99.35 19.78
CA GLU A 137 -49.52 100.24 19.57
C GLU A 137 -48.58 100.33 20.79
N GLY A 138 -47.40 100.93 20.60
CA GLY A 138 -46.52 101.34 21.69
C GLY A 138 -46.08 100.21 22.64
N THR A 139 -46.69 100.17 23.83
CA THR A 139 -46.46 99.13 24.86
C THR A 139 -47.37 97.92 24.72
N ASN A 140 -48.55 98.08 24.12
CA ASN A 140 -49.57 97.04 24.00
C ASN A 140 -49.33 96.15 22.76
N GLY A 141 -48.60 96.63 21.76
CA GLY A 141 -48.02 95.74 20.73
C GLY A 141 -46.96 94.77 21.29
N VAL A 142 -46.64 93.70 20.56
CA VAL A 142 -45.76 92.59 21.01
C VAL A 142 -44.43 93.08 21.62
N GLN A 143 -44.23 92.86 22.92
CA GLN A 143 -43.00 93.25 23.61
C GLN A 143 -41.95 92.16 23.65
N ASN A 144 -42.34 90.93 23.99
CA ASN A 144 -41.39 89.84 24.23
C ASN A 144 -41.78 88.55 23.49
N TYR A 145 -40.78 87.70 23.26
CA TYR A 145 -40.97 86.35 22.74
C TYR A 145 -40.25 85.35 23.64
N THR A 146 -40.90 84.22 23.92
CA THR A 146 -40.33 83.12 24.70
C THR A 146 -40.52 81.80 23.96
N LEU A 147 -39.58 80.89 24.17
CA LEU A 147 -39.63 79.51 23.67
C LEU A 147 -39.90 78.58 24.85
N SER A 148 -40.58 77.46 24.60
CA SER A 148 -40.60 76.32 25.53
C SER A 148 -39.18 75.91 25.92
N PRO A 149 -38.90 75.58 27.19
CA PRO A 149 -37.59 75.06 27.59
C PRO A 149 -37.23 73.79 26.81
N ASP A 150 -36.04 73.79 26.22
CA ASP A 150 -35.42 72.68 25.50
C ASP A 150 -33.90 72.73 25.70
N GLU A 151 -33.21 71.61 25.44
CA GLU A 151 -31.77 71.47 25.59
C GLU A 151 -30.99 71.76 24.30
N HIS A 152 -31.62 71.66 23.12
CA HIS A 152 -30.97 71.79 21.81
C HIS A 152 -31.16 73.18 21.21
N PHE A 153 -32.29 73.84 21.44
CA PHE A 153 -32.65 75.11 20.84
C PHE A 153 -32.93 76.21 21.89
N HIS A 154 -32.46 77.42 21.59
CA HIS A 154 -32.90 78.64 22.27
C HIS A 154 -33.33 79.69 21.26
N LEU A 155 -34.02 80.73 21.74
CA LEU A 155 -34.49 81.84 20.92
C LEU A 155 -33.58 83.06 21.11
N GLU A 156 -32.95 83.53 20.04
CA GLU A 156 -32.23 84.81 20.02
C GLU A 156 -33.09 85.87 19.33
N MET A 157 -33.38 86.97 20.02
CA MET A 157 -34.10 88.11 19.45
C MET A 157 -33.13 89.26 19.15
N GLN A 158 -33.00 89.62 17.88
CA GLN A 158 -32.16 90.74 17.44
C GLN A 158 -32.99 91.91 16.92
N THR A 159 -32.88 93.08 17.55
CA THR A 159 -33.45 94.32 17.01
C THR A 159 -32.57 94.84 15.87
N ARG A 160 -32.91 94.46 14.62
CA ARG A 160 -32.21 94.97 13.43
C ARG A 160 -33.01 96.12 12.79
N PHE A 161 -32.27 97.02 12.13
CA PHE A 161 -32.75 98.25 11.48
C PHE A 161 -33.24 99.37 12.41
N GLN A 162 -33.13 100.60 11.90
CA GLN A 162 -33.58 101.85 12.54
C GLN A 162 -35.12 101.98 12.60
N SER A 163 -35.85 100.92 12.24
CA SER A 163 -37.31 100.88 12.11
C SER A 163 -38.00 100.07 13.23
N GLY A 164 -37.27 99.66 14.28
CA GLY A 164 -37.84 98.95 15.44
C GLY A 164 -38.18 97.48 15.22
N SER A 165 -37.96 96.94 14.02
CA SER A 165 -38.24 95.55 13.67
C SER A 165 -37.40 94.56 14.49
N LYS A 166 -38.08 93.72 15.26
CA LYS A 166 -37.50 92.55 15.93
C LYS A 166 -37.26 91.46 14.86
N LEU A 167 -36.14 90.75 14.94
CA LEU A 167 -35.84 89.55 14.17
C LEU A 167 -35.71 88.39 15.16
N LEU A 168 -36.42 87.30 14.88
CA LEU A 168 -36.40 86.07 15.68
C LEU A 168 -35.53 85.03 14.99
N GLU A 169 -34.51 84.54 15.69
CA GLU A 169 -33.65 83.47 15.23
C GLU A 169 -33.73 82.32 16.25
N LEU A 170 -34.21 81.15 15.82
CA LEU A 170 -34.07 79.91 16.57
C LEU A 170 -32.61 79.46 16.41
N VAL A 171 -31.87 79.37 17.51
CA VAL A 171 -30.43 79.10 17.49
C VAL A 171 -30.14 77.75 18.14
N LEU A 172 -29.44 76.90 17.38
CA LEU A 172 -28.98 75.59 17.85
C LEU A 172 -27.86 75.76 18.88
N GLN A 173 -28.03 75.20 20.07
CA GLN A 173 -27.15 75.32 21.23
C GLN A 173 -26.34 74.04 21.51
N GLN A 174 -26.93 72.87 21.23
CA GLN A 174 -26.28 71.56 21.28
C GLN A 174 -26.45 70.85 19.93
N PRO A 175 -25.53 69.95 19.52
CA PRO A 175 -25.73 69.17 18.30
C PRO A 175 -27.01 68.33 18.39
N LEU A 176 -27.58 67.98 17.24
CA LEU A 176 -28.70 67.04 17.17
C LEU A 176 -28.17 65.61 16.96
N ASP A 177 -29.06 64.65 17.17
CA ASP A 177 -28.85 63.21 17.05
C ASP A 177 -30.25 62.63 16.72
N ARG A 178 -30.46 62.12 15.51
CA ARG A 178 -31.78 61.64 15.04
C ARG A 178 -32.10 60.27 15.61
N GLU A 179 -31.08 59.44 15.84
CA GLU A 179 -31.13 58.11 16.43
C GLU A 179 -31.67 58.19 17.87
N GLN A 180 -31.31 59.26 18.60
CA GLN A 180 -31.86 59.64 19.88
C GLN A 180 -33.22 60.35 19.74
N SER A 181 -33.39 61.31 18.81
CA SER A 181 -34.68 62.02 18.65
C SER A 181 -34.90 62.68 17.28
N ALA A 182 -35.50 61.93 16.34
CA ALA A 182 -35.85 62.39 15.00
C ALA A 182 -36.87 63.55 14.89
N LEU A 183 -37.60 63.89 15.97
CA LEU A 183 -38.64 64.91 15.97
C LEU A 183 -38.71 65.64 17.32
N GLN A 184 -38.49 66.95 17.30
CA GLN A 184 -38.63 67.82 18.47
C GLN A 184 -39.81 68.78 18.29
N GLN A 185 -40.60 68.97 19.35
CA GLN A 185 -41.78 69.84 19.35
C GLN A 185 -41.58 70.97 20.36
N LEU A 186 -41.50 72.19 19.86
CA LEU A 186 -41.30 73.41 20.65
C LEU A 186 -42.55 74.29 20.57
N VAL A 187 -42.74 75.17 21.56
CA VAL A 187 -43.82 76.16 21.56
C VAL A 187 -43.20 77.56 21.61
N LEU A 188 -43.44 78.34 20.55
CA LEU A 188 -43.11 79.76 20.50
C LEU A 188 -44.29 80.55 21.07
N THR A 189 -44.01 81.45 21.99
CA THR A 189 -45.00 82.34 22.62
C THR A 189 -44.60 83.79 22.37
N ALA A 190 -45.54 84.60 21.90
CA ALA A 190 -45.42 86.05 21.81
C ALA A 190 -46.24 86.68 22.94
N VAL A 191 -45.71 87.71 23.60
CA VAL A 191 -46.37 88.39 24.74
C VAL A 191 -46.33 89.89 24.50
N ASP A 192 -47.45 90.56 24.75
CA ASP A 192 -47.56 92.01 24.74
C ASP A 192 -46.89 92.66 25.99
N GLY A 193 -47.14 93.96 26.20
CA GLY A 193 -46.75 94.70 27.40
C GLY A 193 -47.91 95.42 28.08
N GLY A 194 -49.15 94.96 27.86
CA GLY A 194 -50.34 95.51 28.50
C GLY A 194 -50.50 95.06 29.96
N ASP A 195 -51.52 95.61 30.64
CA ASP A 195 -51.92 95.19 31.99
C ASP A 195 -53.45 94.96 32.02
N PRO A 196 -53.93 93.71 32.05
CA PRO A 196 -53.15 92.46 32.05
C PRO A 196 -52.51 92.17 30.67
N PRO A 197 -51.36 91.46 30.65
CA PRO A 197 -50.74 91.07 29.40
C PRO A 197 -51.40 89.82 28.80
N LYS A 198 -51.47 89.77 27.47
CA LYS A 198 -51.97 88.65 26.67
C LYS A 198 -50.83 88.02 25.86
N SER A 199 -51.13 86.89 25.24
CA SER A 199 -50.14 86.14 24.48
C SER A 199 -50.77 85.30 23.37
N GLY A 200 -50.00 85.10 22.30
CA GLY A 200 -50.27 84.13 21.25
C GLY A 200 -49.21 83.04 21.23
N THR A 201 -49.59 81.86 20.76
CA THR A 201 -48.68 80.70 20.65
C THR A 201 -48.70 80.09 19.26
N ALA A 202 -47.58 79.50 18.87
CA ALA A 202 -47.44 78.65 17.70
C ALA A 202 -46.52 77.47 18.02
N GLN A 203 -46.80 76.31 17.43
CA GLN A 203 -45.95 75.13 17.55
C GLN A 203 -44.82 75.18 16.51
N ILE A 204 -43.64 74.68 16.87
CA ILE A 204 -42.52 74.48 15.95
C ILE A 204 -42.18 72.99 15.98
N SER A 205 -42.40 72.33 14.84
CA SER A 205 -42.11 70.92 14.60
C SER A 205 -40.76 70.82 13.90
N VAL A 206 -39.68 70.59 14.67
CA VAL A 206 -38.34 70.38 14.12
C VAL A 206 -38.19 68.89 13.78
N ARG A 207 -38.23 68.54 12.49
CA ARG A 207 -37.83 67.19 12.03
C ARG A 207 -36.32 67.20 11.79
N VAL A 208 -35.61 66.32 12.48
CA VAL A 208 -34.19 66.08 12.20
C VAL A 208 -34.07 65.39 10.83
N VAL A 209 -33.05 65.74 10.05
CA VAL A 209 -32.82 65.16 8.72
C VAL A 209 -31.53 64.35 8.76
N ASP A 210 -31.73 63.05 8.64
CA ASP A 210 -30.73 62.00 8.58
C ASP A 210 -29.50 62.32 7.69
N THR A 211 -28.34 61.94 8.19
CA THR A 211 -27.02 62.12 7.59
C THR A 211 -26.21 60.86 7.87
N ASN A 212 -25.60 60.26 6.84
CA ASN A 212 -24.77 59.05 6.98
C ASN A 212 -23.54 59.34 7.85
N ASP A 213 -23.63 59.09 9.16
CA ASP A 213 -22.56 59.35 10.13
C ASP A 213 -22.26 58.15 11.04
N ASN A 214 -23.16 57.16 11.07
CA ASN A 214 -22.89 55.84 11.61
C ASN A 214 -22.32 54.91 10.52
N PRO A 215 -21.35 54.03 10.85
CA PRO A 215 -20.89 52.96 9.97
C PRO A 215 -21.57 51.62 10.30
N PRO A 216 -21.80 50.74 9.30
CA PRO A 216 -22.42 49.43 9.53
C PRO A 216 -21.66 48.58 10.56
N ALA A 217 -22.29 48.25 11.69
CA ALA A 217 -21.64 47.58 12.81
C ALA A 217 -21.96 46.08 12.87
N PHE A 218 -20.93 45.23 12.77
CA PHE A 218 -21.07 43.77 12.92
C PHE A 218 -21.22 43.34 14.40
N ASP A 219 -22.06 42.34 14.68
CA ASP A 219 -22.22 41.72 16.02
C ASP A 219 -20.88 41.26 16.65
N ARG A 220 -19.90 40.91 15.79
CA ARG A 220 -18.58 40.40 16.19
C ARG A 220 -17.50 40.87 15.21
N SER A 221 -16.34 41.25 15.73
CA SER A 221 -15.14 41.53 14.93
C SER A 221 -14.50 40.26 14.36
N THR A 222 -14.75 39.09 14.94
CA THR A 222 -14.33 37.79 14.38
C THR A 222 -15.36 36.69 14.65
N TYR A 223 -15.64 35.91 13.61
CA TYR A 223 -16.46 34.71 13.62
C TYR A 223 -15.54 33.51 13.36
N THR A 224 -15.63 32.45 14.18
CA THR A 224 -14.85 31.22 13.97
C THR A 224 -15.80 30.06 13.70
N VAL A 225 -15.56 29.32 12.62
CA VAL A 225 -16.35 28.17 12.18
C VAL A 225 -15.43 26.98 11.93
N SER A 226 -15.90 25.77 12.21
CA SER A 226 -15.25 24.52 11.78
C SER A 226 -16.11 23.86 10.70
N LEU A 227 -15.47 23.41 9.62
CA LEU A 227 -16.13 22.88 8.42
C LEU A 227 -15.35 21.68 7.88
N LEU A 228 -16.02 20.61 7.48
CA LEU A 228 -15.37 19.47 6.81
C LEU A 228 -14.89 19.90 5.42
N GLU A 229 -13.75 19.39 4.96
CA GLU A 229 -13.23 19.74 3.62
C GLU A 229 -14.14 19.28 2.48
N ASN A 230 -14.70 18.06 2.62
CA ASN A 230 -15.66 17.48 1.68
C ASN A 230 -17.07 18.11 1.75
N ALA A 231 -17.21 19.29 2.38
CA ALA A 231 -18.44 20.07 2.36
C ALA A 231 -18.78 20.51 0.92
N PRO A 232 -19.97 20.16 0.38
CA PRO A 232 -20.31 20.47 -1.00
C PRO A 232 -20.50 21.99 -1.23
N PRO A 233 -20.21 22.50 -2.45
CA PRO A 233 -20.57 23.86 -2.84
C PRO A 233 -22.05 24.18 -2.55
N GLY A 234 -22.29 25.39 -2.04
CA GLY A 234 -23.58 25.85 -1.51
C GLY A 234 -23.75 25.66 0.00
N THR A 235 -22.86 24.91 0.69
CA THR A 235 -22.90 24.75 2.16
C THR A 235 -22.75 26.10 2.87
N LEU A 236 -23.63 26.38 3.85
CA LEU A 236 -23.57 27.59 4.67
C LEU A 236 -22.43 27.50 5.68
N VAL A 237 -21.53 28.51 5.67
CA VAL A 237 -20.41 28.62 6.60
C VAL A 237 -20.84 29.45 7.81
N VAL A 238 -21.32 30.67 7.57
CA VAL A 238 -21.85 31.57 8.60
C VAL A 238 -22.85 32.53 7.97
N LYS A 239 -23.88 32.92 8.72
CA LYS A 239 -24.69 34.10 8.40
C LYS A 239 -24.15 35.27 9.22
N LEU A 240 -23.67 36.29 8.53
CA LEU A 240 -23.23 37.54 9.13
C LEU A 240 -24.43 38.45 9.40
N ASN A 241 -24.25 39.32 10.38
CA ASN A 241 -25.19 40.37 10.73
C ASN A 241 -24.38 41.64 10.99
N ALA A 242 -24.66 42.68 10.22
CA ALA A 242 -24.24 44.05 10.47
C ALA A 242 -25.49 44.92 10.51
N SER A 243 -25.60 45.74 11.55
CA SER A 243 -26.69 46.68 11.75
C SER A 243 -26.18 48.10 11.59
N ASP A 244 -26.97 48.92 10.92
CA ASP A 244 -26.75 50.36 10.78
C ASP A 244 -28.04 51.08 11.25
N PRO A 245 -27.95 52.17 12.05
CA PRO A 245 -29.13 52.83 12.59
C PRO A 245 -29.76 53.89 11.66
N ASP A 246 -29.08 54.32 10.59
CA ASP A 246 -29.45 55.51 9.80
C ASP A 246 -30.70 55.27 8.90
N GLU A 247 -31.33 56.34 8.39
CA GLU A 247 -32.63 56.30 7.69
C GLU A 247 -32.54 55.87 6.22
N GLY A 248 -33.04 54.68 5.90
CA GLY A 248 -33.22 54.23 4.52
C GLY A 248 -31.89 53.85 3.87
N SER A 249 -31.49 54.53 2.78
CA SER A 249 -30.27 54.19 2.03
C SER A 249 -28.99 54.27 2.87
N ASN A 250 -28.99 55.10 3.91
CA ASN A 250 -27.87 55.24 4.82
C ASN A 250 -27.79 54.01 5.76
N GLY A 251 -28.93 53.40 6.12
CA GLY A 251 -28.99 52.14 6.87
C GLY A 251 -29.01 50.86 6.02
N ASP A 252 -29.17 50.94 4.69
CA ASP A 252 -29.36 49.79 3.79
C ASP A 252 -28.02 49.07 3.45
N VAL A 253 -27.54 48.24 4.39
CA VAL A 253 -26.27 47.51 4.31
C VAL A 253 -26.18 46.51 3.14
N ILE A 254 -25.06 46.57 2.40
CA ILE A 254 -24.59 45.56 1.43
C ILE A 254 -23.31 44.88 1.95
N TYR A 255 -23.25 43.55 1.82
CA TYR A 255 -22.09 42.72 2.19
C TYR A 255 -21.18 42.44 0.98
N SER A 256 -19.86 42.47 1.17
CA SER A 256 -18.88 42.11 0.13
C SER A 256 -17.54 41.61 0.70
N PHE A 257 -16.72 40.97 -0.14
CA PHE A 257 -15.36 40.60 0.27
C PHE A 257 -14.49 41.84 0.47
N GLY A 258 -13.84 41.93 1.63
CA GLY A 258 -12.84 42.94 1.91
C GLY A 258 -11.62 42.83 0.97
N SER A 259 -10.90 43.94 0.83
CA SER A 259 -9.67 44.05 0.03
C SER A 259 -8.58 43.06 0.46
N TYR A 260 -8.54 42.67 1.72
CA TYR A 260 -7.57 41.74 2.31
C TYR A 260 -7.86 40.25 2.04
N THR A 261 -9.05 39.88 1.56
CA THR A 261 -9.37 38.48 1.25
C THR A 261 -8.65 38.03 -0.02
N PRO A 262 -7.76 37.02 0.02
CA PRO A 262 -7.00 36.59 -1.14
C PRO A 262 -7.89 36.07 -2.27
N GLU A 263 -7.49 36.29 -3.52
CA GLU A 263 -8.31 35.94 -4.70
C GLU A 263 -8.68 34.45 -4.77
N LYS A 264 -7.79 33.56 -4.31
CA LYS A 264 -8.09 32.12 -4.19
C LYS A 264 -9.25 31.85 -3.22
N VAL A 265 -9.29 32.55 -2.08
CA VAL A 265 -10.35 32.41 -1.06
C VAL A 265 -11.69 32.91 -1.61
N ARG A 266 -11.69 33.93 -2.48
CA ARG A 266 -12.88 34.43 -3.20
C ARG A 266 -13.42 33.48 -4.27
N GLN A 267 -12.64 32.46 -4.66
CA GLN A 267 -13.09 31.39 -5.56
C GLN A 267 -13.66 30.21 -4.74
N LEU A 268 -13.06 29.93 -3.58
CA LEU A 268 -13.48 28.87 -2.65
C LEU A 268 -14.76 29.19 -1.88
N PHE A 269 -15.02 30.46 -1.59
CA PHE A 269 -16.20 30.92 -0.85
C PHE A 269 -16.96 32.00 -1.64
N SER A 270 -18.22 32.22 -1.27
CA SER A 270 -19.06 33.32 -1.74
C SER A 270 -19.68 34.05 -0.54
N VAL A 271 -20.02 35.33 -0.72
CA VAL A 271 -20.78 36.15 0.25
C VAL A 271 -22.00 36.67 -0.49
N ASP A 272 -23.20 36.38 0.01
CA ASP A 272 -24.43 36.93 -0.54
C ASP A 272 -24.59 38.42 -0.15
N PRO A 273 -24.73 39.34 -1.13
CA PRO A 273 -24.68 40.78 -0.84
C PRO A 273 -25.80 41.35 0.04
N HIS A 274 -26.94 40.64 0.19
CA HIS A 274 -28.11 41.16 0.89
C HIS A 274 -28.45 40.39 2.17
N SER A 275 -28.18 39.08 2.21
CA SER A 275 -28.49 38.22 3.36
C SER A 275 -27.32 38.02 4.33
N GLY A 276 -26.11 38.47 3.97
CA GLY A 276 -24.89 38.29 4.76
C GLY A 276 -24.40 36.84 4.85
N GLU A 277 -24.95 35.93 4.05
CA GLU A 277 -24.60 34.51 4.11
C GLU A 277 -23.30 34.22 3.38
N VAL A 278 -22.30 33.74 4.13
CA VAL A 278 -21.05 33.21 3.60
C VAL A 278 -21.24 31.72 3.31
N ARG A 279 -21.00 31.31 2.07
CA ARG A 279 -21.22 29.92 1.61
C ARG A 279 -19.98 29.36 0.91
N VAL A 280 -19.83 28.04 0.91
CA VAL A 280 -18.84 27.32 0.10
C VAL A 280 -19.18 27.47 -1.37
N ASN A 281 -18.18 27.68 -2.23
CA ASN A 281 -18.32 27.84 -3.67
C ASN A 281 -17.38 26.93 -4.49
N GLY A 282 -16.18 26.67 -3.97
CA GLY A 282 -15.21 25.70 -4.53
C GLY A 282 -15.14 24.41 -3.71
N THR A 283 -14.16 23.56 -4.03
CA THR A 283 -13.75 22.40 -3.21
C THR A 283 -12.75 22.84 -2.15
N LEU A 284 -12.92 22.39 -0.91
CA LEU A 284 -11.96 22.64 0.18
C LEU A 284 -11.07 21.40 0.35
N ASP A 285 -9.86 21.60 0.87
CA ASP A 285 -8.76 20.63 0.90
C ASP A 285 -7.90 20.95 2.14
N TYR A 286 -7.86 20.05 3.12
CA TYR A 286 -7.19 20.25 4.40
C TYR A 286 -5.66 20.15 4.28
N GLU A 287 -5.18 19.20 3.49
CA GLU A 287 -3.78 18.98 3.13
C GLU A 287 -3.17 20.20 2.43
N GLU A 288 -3.94 20.92 1.62
CA GLU A 288 -3.54 22.19 1.03
C GLU A 288 -3.67 23.37 2.01
N ALA A 289 -4.79 23.47 2.75
CA ALA A 289 -5.00 24.56 3.71
C ALA A 289 -6.02 24.24 4.83
N SER A 290 -5.51 23.80 5.98
CA SER A 290 -6.28 23.55 7.21
C SER A 290 -7.03 24.76 7.81
N SER A 291 -6.83 25.98 7.30
CA SER A 291 -7.69 27.13 7.64
C SER A 291 -7.64 28.26 6.61
N TYR A 292 -8.73 29.02 6.51
CA TYR A 292 -8.84 30.22 5.67
C TYR A 292 -9.30 31.44 6.49
N GLU A 293 -8.71 32.61 6.20
CA GLU A 293 -9.19 33.90 6.69
C GLU A 293 -9.97 34.63 5.59
N ILE A 294 -11.25 34.88 5.85
CA ILE A 294 -12.14 35.67 4.98
C ILE A 294 -12.39 37.01 5.65
N TYR A 295 -11.90 38.09 5.05
CA TYR A 295 -12.24 39.45 5.45
C TYR A 295 -13.52 39.86 4.71
N VAL A 296 -14.55 40.28 5.47
CA VAL A 296 -15.83 40.72 4.92
C VAL A 296 -16.06 42.16 5.35
N GLN A 297 -16.53 42.98 4.41
CA GLN A 297 -16.95 44.34 4.65
C GLN A 297 -18.47 44.45 4.50
N ALA A 298 -19.08 45.22 5.39
CA ALA A 298 -20.44 45.73 5.28
C ALA A 298 -20.34 47.20 4.89
N THR A 299 -21.14 47.64 3.93
CA THR A 299 -21.09 49.01 3.39
C THR A 299 -22.51 49.48 3.18
N ASP A 300 -22.83 50.69 3.63
CA ASP A 300 -24.14 51.29 3.39
C ASP A 300 -24.34 51.70 1.91
N GLN A 301 -25.47 52.32 1.61
CA GLN A 301 -25.77 52.93 0.30
C GLN A 301 -25.92 54.46 0.39
N GLY A 302 -25.26 55.07 1.38
CA GLY A 302 -25.26 56.52 1.59
C GLY A 302 -24.47 57.29 0.53
N PRO A 303 -24.68 58.62 0.41
CA PRO A 303 -23.99 59.46 -0.58
C PRO A 303 -22.46 59.50 -0.42
N VAL A 304 -21.96 59.22 0.78
CA VAL A 304 -20.53 59.08 1.10
C VAL A 304 -20.40 57.81 1.94
N SER A 305 -20.41 56.66 1.28
CA SER A 305 -20.63 55.38 1.95
C SER A 305 -19.56 55.01 2.97
N MET A 306 -19.99 54.66 4.18
CA MET A 306 -19.17 54.18 5.29
C MET A 306 -19.12 52.65 5.30
N ALA A 307 -18.15 52.08 6.02
CA ALA A 307 -17.91 50.63 5.96
C ALA A 307 -17.47 50.03 7.30
N GLY A 308 -18.16 48.96 7.70
CA GLY A 308 -17.73 48.05 8.75
C GLY A 308 -16.89 46.91 8.22
N HIS A 309 -16.09 46.30 9.10
CA HIS A 309 -15.24 45.15 8.76
C HIS A 309 -15.30 44.06 9.83
N CYS A 310 -15.36 42.80 9.40
CA CYS A 310 -15.20 41.62 10.27
C CYS A 310 -14.31 40.57 9.59
N LYS A 311 -13.80 39.63 10.39
CA LYS A 311 -13.08 38.45 9.90
C LYS A 311 -13.89 37.17 10.17
N VAL A 312 -13.98 36.29 9.18
CA VAL A 312 -14.42 34.90 9.36
C VAL A 312 -13.19 34.01 9.27
N LEU A 313 -12.88 33.30 10.34
CA LEU A 313 -11.86 32.26 10.39
C LEU A 313 -12.56 30.91 10.18
N VAL A 314 -12.33 30.29 9.03
CA VAL A 314 -12.83 28.96 8.70
C VAL A 314 -11.72 27.96 8.97
N ASN A 315 -11.87 27.15 10.02
CA ASN A 315 -11.00 26.01 10.29
C ASN A 315 -11.52 24.81 9.50
N ILE A 316 -10.67 24.22 8.67
CA ILE A 316 -11.01 22.99 7.96
C ILE A 316 -10.80 21.79 8.89
N VAL A 317 -11.68 20.81 8.78
CA VAL A 317 -11.64 19.56 9.55
C VAL A 317 -11.40 18.41 8.58
N ASP A 318 -10.18 17.87 8.69
CA ASP A 318 -9.68 16.60 8.18
C ASP A 318 -10.74 15.48 8.17
N ALA A 319 -11.02 14.94 6.99
CA ALA A 319 -11.88 13.80 6.75
C ALA A 319 -11.12 12.75 5.92
N ASN A 320 -11.17 11.48 6.35
CA ASN A 320 -10.34 10.40 5.82
C ASN A 320 -10.62 10.07 4.33
N ASP A 321 -9.98 10.78 3.40
CA ASP A 321 -10.21 10.65 1.96
C ASP A 321 -8.97 10.28 1.13
N ASN A 322 -7.75 10.46 1.66
CA ASN A 322 -6.55 9.87 1.08
C ASN A 322 -6.44 8.38 1.42
N VAL A 323 -5.70 7.65 0.58
CA VAL A 323 -5.40 6.24 0.81
C VAL A 323 -3.95 6.08 1.26
N PRO A 324 -3.66 5.24 2.28
CA PRO A 324 -2.29 5.03 2.74
C PRO A 324 -1.40 4.40 1.67
N GLU A 325 -0.33 5.07 1.23
CA GLU A 325 0.61 4.52 0.25
C GLU A 325 1.72 3.69 0.92
N VAL A 326 2.01 2.51 0.36
CA VAL A 326 3.16 1.66 0.74
C VAL A 326 4.32 1.91 -0.23
N VAL A 327 5.33 2.64 0.25
CA VAL A 327 6.56 2.97 -0.49
C VAL A 327 7.66 1.97 -0.12
N LEU A 328 8.07 1.16 -1.10
CA LEU A 328 9.17 0.21 -0.97
C LEU A 328 10.50 0.97 -1.00
N THR A 329 11.19 1.06 0.14
CA THR A 329 12.45 1.80 0.31
C THR A 329 13.66 1.01 -0.16
N SER A 330 13.69 -0.30 0.14
CA SER A 330 14.68 -1.24 -0.40
C SER A 330 14.15 -2.67 -0.40
N LEU A 331 14.70 -3.48 -1.31
CA LEU A 331 14.42 -4.90 -1.46
C LEU A 331 15.77 -5.64 -1.55
N TYR A 332 15.93 -6.68 -0.74
CA TYR A 332 16.98 -7.68 -0.85
C TYR A 332 16.35 -8.90 -1.51
N SER A 333 16.65 -9.08 -2.80
CA SER A 333 16.21 -10.19 -3.64
C SER A 333 17.32 -10.44 -4.69
N PRO A 334 17.65 -11.70 -5.01
CA PRO A 334 17.14 -12.92 -4.38
C PRO A 334 17.64 -13.11 -2.94
N VAL A 335 16.93 -13.94 -2.18
CA VAL A 335 17.24 -14.27 -0.77
C VAL A 335 17.70 -15.73 -0.67
N PRO A 336 18.89 -16.04 -0.11
CA PRO A 336 19.32 -17.41 0.14
C PRO A 336 18.32 -18.19 0.98
N GLU A 337 18.07 -19.46 0.66
CA GLU A 337 17.13 -20.25 1.44
C GLU A 337 17.64 -20.66 2.83
N ASP A 338 18.97 -20.73 2.99
CA ASP A 338 19.65 -20.90 4.28
C ASP A 338 19.45 -19.68 5.22
N ALA A 339 18.87 -18.58 4.72
CA ALA A 339 18.69 -17.34 5.45
C ALA A 339 17.92 -17.54 6.76
N LYS A 340 18.64 -17.31 7.85
CA LYS A 340 18.14 -17.47 9.23
C LYS A 340 16.91 -16.60 9.47
N ALA A 341 15.94 -17.13 10.21
CA ALA A 341 14.77 -16.38 10.67
C ALA A 341 15.19 -15.07 11.36
N GLY A 342 14.53 -13.96 10.99
CA GLY A 342 14.91 -12.60 11.35
C GLY A 342 15.75 -11.85 10.30
N THR A 343 16.08 -12.47 9.16
CA THR A 343 16.76 -11.81 8.04
C THR A 343 15.82 -10.79 7.39
N VAL A 344 16.30 -9.56 7.17
CA VAL A 344 15.50 -8.48 6.56
C VAL A 344 15.51 -8.61 5.05
N VAL A 345 14.31 -8.74 4.47
CA VAL A 345 14.06 -8.94 3.03
C VAL A 345 13.66 -7.63 2.37
N ALA A 346 12.85 -6.80 3.02
CA ALA A 346 12.48 -5.50 2.49
C ALA A 346 12.35 -4.45 3.61
N LEU A 347 12.68 -3.20 3.28
CA LEU A 347 12.38 -2.02 4.07
C LEU A 347 11.31 -1.21 3.34
N MET A 348 10.28 -0.81 4.07
CA MET A 348 9.17 -0.01 3.57
C MET A 348 8.92 1.19 4.48
N SER A 349 8.51 2.29 3.88
CA SER A 349 7.88 3.42 4.55
C SER A 349 6.42 3.50 4.12
N VAL A 350 5.56 3.98 5.01
CA VAL A 350 4.13 4.10 4.77
C VAL A 350 3.75 5.56 4.95
N THR A 351 3.14 6.13 3.93
CA THR A 351 2.84 7.56 3.84
C THR A 351 1.36 7.74 3.59
N ASP A 352 0.72 8.45 4.51
CA ASP A 352 -0.66 8.89 4.39
C ASP A 352 -0.67 10.42 4.45
N GLN A 353 -1.58 11.08 3.73
CA GLN A 353 -1.59 12.54 3.61
C GLN A 353 -2.39 13.18 4.74
N ASP A 354 -3.54 12.58 5.10
CA ASP A 354 -4.46 12.95 6.18
C ASP A 354 -3.76 13.17 7.54
N SER A 355 -4.47 13.70 8.54
CA SER A 355 -3.92 13.99 9.87
C SER A 355 -4.51 13.12 10.99
N GLY A 356 -4.13 13.40 12.24
CA GLY A 356 -4.70 12.76 13.44
C GLY A 356 -4.69 11.23 13.44
N LEU A 357 -5.88 10.63 13.49
CA LEU A 357 -6.11 9.18 13.44
C LEU A 357 -6.21 8.66 12.00
N ASN A 358 -6.64 9.50 11.07
CA ASN A 358 -6.75 9.15 9.66
C ASN A 358 -5.36 8.77 9.11
N LYS A 359 -4.33 9.55 9.47
CA LYS A 359 -2.91 9.22 9.22
C LYS A 359 -2.37 7.92 9.86
N GLN A 360 -3.12 7.26 10.76
CA GLN A 360 -2.57 6.18 11.59
C GLN A 360 -2.70 4.81 10.92
N VAL A 361 -1.72 4.48 10.07
CA VAL A 361 -1.72 3.27 9.26
C VAL A 361 -1.23 2.02 10.00
N SER A 362 -1.92 0.90 9.77
CA SER A 362 -1.54 -0.46 10.14
C SER A 362 -1.26 -1.31 8.89
N LEU A 363 -0.25 -2.18 8.95
CA LEU A 363 0.13 -3.05 7.84
C LEU A 363 -0.06 -4.54 8.17
N ARG A 364 -0.49 -5.31 7.18
CA ARG A 364 -0.77 -6.75 7.26
C ARG A 364 -0.34 -7.47 5.97
N ILE A 365 -0.01 -8.75 6.10
CA ILE A 365 0.27 -9.69 5.00
C ILE A 365 -0.64 -10.92 5.10
N PRO A 366 -0.87 -11.68 4.01
CA PRO A 366 -1.58 -12.95 4.04
C PRO A 366 -0.99 -13.94 5.05
N PRO A 367 -1.83 -14.64 5.85
CA PRO A 367 -1.37 -15.69 6.75
C PRO A 367 -0.87 -16.91 5.96
N GLY A 368 0.12 -17.63 6.52
CA GLY A 368 0.67 -18.87 5.94
C GLY A 368 1.93 -18.68 5.09
N LEU A 369 2.36 -17.45 4.83
CA LEU A 369 3.66 -17.15 4.22
C LEU A 369 4.80 -17.33 5.26
N PRO A 370 6.04 -17.68 4.84
CA PRO A 370 7.18 -17.86 5.75
C PRO A 370 7.83 -16.52 6.20
N PHE A 371 7.12 -15.40 6.06
CA PHE A 371 7.61 -14.04 6.36
C PHE A 371 6.70 -13.37 7.40
N THR A 372 7.21 -12.38 8.11
CA THR A 372 6.42 -11.51 9.00
C THR A 372 6.85 -10.04 8.89
N LEU A 373 5.99 -9.13 9.34
CA LEU A 373 6.26 -7.69 9.40
C LEU A 373 6.67 -7.28 10.82
N ASN A 374 7.72 -6.46 10.92
CA ASN A 374 8.08 -5.72 12.13
C ASN A 374 7.91 -4.21 11.89
N SER A 375 7.34 -3.50 12.86
CA SER A 375 7.14 -2.05 12.81
C SER A 375 8.12 -1.31 13.73
N PHE A 376 8.83 -0.30 13.23
CA PHE A 376 9.71 0.57 14.02
C PHE A 376 9.67 2.01 13.51
N LYS A 377 9.07 2.92 14.30
CA LYS A 377 9.02 4.38 14.03
C LYS A 377 8.56 4.73 12.60
N ASN A 378 7.37 4.27 12.22
CA ASN A 378 6.76 4.38 10.88
C ASN A 378 7.53 3.74 9.71
N SER A 379 8.68 3.12 9.95
CA SER A 379 9.30 2.16 9.01
C SER A 379 8.81 0.75 9.32
N TYR A 380 8.60 -0.04 8.27
CA TYR A 380 8.21 -1.45 8.36
C TYR A 380 9.28 -2.31 7.69
N THR A 381 9.74 -3.36 8.38
CA THR A 381 10.64 -4.37 7.80
C THR A 381 9.89 -5.67 7.58
N LEU A 382 10.00 -6.20 6.36
CA LEU A 382 9.64 -7.57 6.05
C LEU A 382 10.81 -8.46 6.42
N ILE A 383 10.58 -9.46 7.27
CA ILE A 383 11.61 -10.40 7.74
C ILE A 383 11.21 -11.85 7.50
N THR A 384 12.20 -12.74 7.37
CA THR A 384 11.97 -14.19 7.39
C THR A 384 11.49 -14.65 8.78
N GLN A 385 10.51 -15.56 8.81
CA GLN A 385 9.99 -16.18 10.05
C GLN A 385 10.08 -17.71 10.00
N GLY A 386 9.74 -18.31 8.86
CA GLY A 386 9.93 -19.73 8.59
C GLY A 386 11.36 -20.03 8.15
N LYS A 387 11.60 -21.31 7.83
CA LYS A 387 12.62 -21.67 6.84
C LYS A 387 12.15 -21.22 5.46
N LEU A 388 13.10 -20.90 4.59
CA LEU A 388 12.93 -20.90 3.14
C LEU A 388 13.38 -22.26 2.60
N ASP A 389 13.01 -22.54 1.35
CA ASP A 389 12.91 -23.88 0.74
C ASP A 389 12.61 -23.62 -0.76
N HIS A 390 13.64 -23.63 -1.61
CA HIS A 390 13.61 -23.15 -3.00
C HIS A 390 12.89 -24.16 -3.92
N GLU A 391 13.17 -25.45 -3.75
CA GLU A 391 12.64 -26.57 -4.56
C GLU A 391 11.11 -26.67 -4.44
N LYS A 392 10.59 -26.22 -3.29
CA LYS A 392 9.16 -26.08 -3.02
C LYS A 392 8.58 -24.73 -3.46
N ALA A 393 9.35 -23.64 -3.41
CA ALA A 393 8.86 -22.29 -3.69
C ALA A 393 9.98 -21.27 -3.99
N ALA A 394 10.55 -21.34 -5.19
CA ALA A 394 11.60 -20.44 -5.69
C ALA A 394 11.25 -18.94 -5.72
N ALA A 395 9.97 -18.55 -5.59
CA ALA A 395 9.59 -17.14 -5.48
C ALA A 395 8.26 -16.94 -4.74
N TYR A 396 8.11 -15.77 -4.08
CA TYR A 396 6.93 -15.37 -3.32
C TYR A 396 6.40 -14.01 -3.78
N ASN A 397 5.09 -13.95 -4.06
CA ASN A 397 4.35 -12.70 -4.32
C ASN A 397 3.64 -12.23 -3.05
N ILE A 398 4.32 -11.39 -2.26
CA ILE A 398 3.89 -10.99 -0.92
C ILE A 398 3.05 -9.71 -1.04
N THR A 399 1.73 -9.84 -0.90
CA THR A 399 0.82 -8.69 -0.93
C THR A 399 0.77 -8.01 0.45
N VAL A 400 1.45 -6.88 0.60
CA VAL A 400 1.34 -6.02 1.78
C VAL A 400 0.08 -5.17 1.65
N THR A 401 -0.84 -5.27 2.60
CA THR A 401 -2.03 -4.41 2.69
C THR A 401 -1.79 -3.36 3.76
N ALA A 402 -1.92 -2.08 3.41
CA ALA A 402 -2.00 -0.97 4.35
C ALA A 402 -3.47 -0.65 4.65
N THR A 403 -3.77 -0.22 5.87
CA THR A 403 -5.13 0.17 6.28
C THR A 403 -5.01 1.20 7.39
N ASP A 404 -5.64 2.36 7.21
CA ASP A 404 -5.63 3.46 8.17
C ASP A 404 -6.44 3.14 9.45
N SER A 405 -6.63 4.16 10.30
CA SER A 405 -7.50 4.11 11.48
C SER A 405 -8.71 5.06 11.34
N GLY A 406 -9.11 5.35 10.11
CA GLY A 406 -10.22 6.21 9.74
C GLY A 406 -11.60 5.61 10.01
N SER A 407 -12.64 6.40 9.70
CA SER A 407 -14.04 6.00 9.84
C SER A 407 -14.93 6.63 8.75
N PRO A 408 -15.15 5.96 7.60
CA PRO A 408 -14.73 4.59 7.28
C PRO A 408 -13.21 4.49 7.05
N PRO A 409 -12.59 3.35 7.38
CA PRO A 409 -11.17 3.16 7.11
C PRO A 409 -10.92 2.79 5.64
N LEU A 410 -9.90 3.39 5.03
CA LEU A 410 -9.44 3.11 3.68
C LEU A 410 -8.22 2.17 3.71
N SER A 411 -7.90 1.58 2.55
CA SER A 411 -6.84 0.59 2.44
C SER A 411 -6.25 0.48 1.04
N SER A 412 -4.95 0.21 0.97
CA SER A 412 -4.21 -0.03 -0.28
C SER A 412 -3.47 -1.36 -0.23
N GLN A 413 -3.02 -1.84 -1.39
CA GLN A 413 -2.28 -3.10 -1.52
C GLN A 413 -1.06 -2.92 -2.43
N LYS A 414 0.09 -3.45 -1.99
CA LYS A 414 1.35 -3.46 -2.73
C LYS A 414 1.90 -4.88 -2.78
N VAL A 415 2.10 -5.42 -3.98
CA VAL A 415 2.76 -6.72 -4.17
C VAL A 415 4.27 -6.52 -4.19
N ILE A 416 4.98 -7.30 -3.37
CA ILE A 416 6.44 -7.40 -3.37
C ILE A 416 6.79 -8.77 -3.95
N HIS A 417 7.59 -8.78 -5.01
CA HIS A 417 8.19 -10.00 -5.53
C HIS A 417 9.47 -10.28 -4.75
N VAL A 418 9.60 -11.49 -4.20
CA VAL A 418 10.80 -11.97 -3.52
C VAL A 418 11.22 -13.27 -4.18
N GLU A 419 12.36 -13.25 -4.86
CA GLU A 419 13.00 -14.44 -5.43
C GLU A 419 13.82 -15.11 -4.32
N ILE A 420 13.85 -16.44 -4.32
CA ILE A 420 14.73 -17.23 -3.46
C ILE A 420 15.93 -17.65 -4.32
N SER A 421 17.14 -17.59 -3.77
CA SER A 421 18.32 -18.17 -4.42
C SER A 421 18.64 -19.53 -3.81
N ASP A 422 18.53 -20.53 -4.66
CA ASP A 422 19.11 -21.87 -4.61
C ASP A 422 20.47 -21.93 -3.87
N ILE A 423 20.62 -22.91 -2.98
CA ILE A 423 21.85 -23.25 -2.26
C ILE A 423 22.04 -24.77 -2.32
N ASN A 424 23.25 -25.24 -2.67
CA ASN A 424 23.60 -26.67 -2.75
C ASN A 424 23.38 -27.39 -1.40
N ASP A 425 22.19 -27.95 -1.22
CA ASP A 425 21.62 -28.48 0.04
C ASP A 425 21.21 -29.95 -0.15
N ASN A 426 20.84 -30.34 -1.38
CA ASN A 426 20.53 -31.72 -1.74
C ASN A 426 21.70 -32.38 -2.49
N PRO A 427 22.01 -33.66 -2.22
CA PRO A 427 22.97 -34.44 -3.01
C PRO A 427 22.28 -35.16 -4.19
N PRO A 428 22.99 -35.45 -5.29
CA PRO A 428 22.43 -36.19 -6.42
C PRO A 428 21.87 -37.56 -6.00
N HIS A 429 20.63 -37.89 -6.39
CA HIS A 429 19.96 -39.13 -5.99
C HIS A 429 19.78 -40.11 -7.15
N PHE A 430 20.30 -41.34 -7.01
CA PHE A 430 20.20 -42.38 -8.05
C PHE A 430 18.76 -42.91 -8.24
N GLU A 431 18.36 -43.20 -9.49
CA GLU A 431 17.03 -43.77 -9.81
C GLU A 431 16.81 -45.16 -9.16
N GLU A 432 17.88 -45.95 -9.00
CA GLU A 432 17.88 -47.28 -8.39
C GLU A 432 18.97 -47.39 -7.30
N PRO A 433 18.74 -48.09 -6.17
CA PRO A 433 19.66 -48.15 -5.04
C PRO A 433 20.85 -49.10 -5.27
N VAL A 434 20.72 -50.04 -6.22
CA VAL A 434 21.72 -51.01 -6.65
C VAL A 434 21.43 -51.33 -8.11
N TYR A 435 22.45 -51.38 -8.96
CA TYR A 435 22.33 -51.84 -10.35
C TYR A 435 22.90 -53.26 -10.48
N SER A 436 22.22 -54.14 -11.23
CA SER A 436 22.71 -55.49 -11.54
C SER A 436 22.80 -55.66 -13.05
N VAL A 437 24.00 -56.01 -13.53
CA VAL A 437 24.29 -56.21 -14.95
C VAL A 437 24.69 -57.67 -15.16
N TYR A 438 24.12 -58.28 -16.19
CA TYR A 438 24.50 -59.61 -16.67
C TYR A 438 25.15 -59.44 -18.04
N ILE A 439 26.37 -59.92 -18.21
CA ILE A 439 27.15 -59.83 -19.45
C ILE A 439 27.69 -61.22 -19.80
N PRO A 440 27.45 -61.76 -21.01
CA PRO A 440 28.13 -62.98 -21.44
C PRO A 440 29.63 -62.75 -21.46
N GLU A 441 30.40 -63.78 -21.17
CA GLU A 441 31.86 -63.73 -21.30
C GLU A 441 32.31 -63.60 -22.76
N ASN A 442 33.64 -63.54 -22.97
CA ASN A 442 34.24 -63.28 -24.28
C ASN A 442 33.72 -62.00 -24.97
N ASN A 443 33.16 -61.07 -24.18
CA ASN A 443 32.46 -59.90 -24.69
C ASN A 443 33.34 -58.99 -25.53
N PRO A 444 32.78 -58.30 -26.56
CA PRO A 444 33.52 -57.32 -27.32
C PRO A 444 33.93 -56.13 -26.43
N LEU A 445 35.12 -55.59 -26.73
CA LEU A 445 35.67 -54.41 -26.06
C LEU A 445 34.77 -53.19 -26.31
N GLY A 446 34.49 -52.41 -25.26
CA GLY A 446 33.67 -51.20 -25.35
C GLY A 446 32.16 -51.43 -25.39
N VAL A 447 31.67 -52.63 -25.07
CA VAL A 447 30.23 -52.89 -24.94
C VAL A 447 29.62 -52.12 -23.77
N LEU A 448 28.41 -51.59 -23.96
CA LEU A 448 27.63 -50.91 -22.93
C LEU A 448 27.12 -51.93 -21.90
N LEU A 449 27.46 -51.74 -20.63
CA LEU A 449 27.01 -52.55 -19.51
C LEU A 449 25.65 -52.08 -18.99
N CYS A 450 25.55 -50.78 -18.66
CA CYS A 450 24.31 -50.14 -18.22
C CYS A 450 24.39 -48.62 -18.41
N THR A 451 23.24 -47.95 -18.29
CA THR A 451 23.16 -46.49 -18.12
C THR A 451 22.70 -46.22 -16.69
N ILE A 452 23.58 -45.66 -15.88
CA ILE A 452 23.30 -45.24 -14.51
C ILE A 452 22.76 -43.82 -14.55
N LYS A 453 21.80 -43.51 -13.69
CA LYS A 453 21.31 -42.14 -13.54
C LYS A 453 21.14 -41.77 -12.09
N ALA A 454 21.48 -40.52 -11.82
CA ALA A 454 21.05 -39.75 -10.67
C ALA A 454 20.40 -38.44 -11.12
N THR A 455 19.48 -37.94 -10.31
CA THR A 455 18.80 -36.66 -10.46
C THR A 455 19.05 -35.84 -9.22
N ASP A 456 19.37 -34.57 -9.41
CA ASP A 456 19.49 -33.58 -8.35
C ASP A 456 18.28 -32.63 -8.41
N PRO A 457 17.66 -32.24 -7.27
CA PRO A 457 16.52 -31.33 -7.27
C PRO A 457 16.91 -29.84 -7.33
N ASP A 458 18.16 -29.48 -7.02
CA ASP A 458 18.65 -28.10 -6.99
C ASP A 458 18.77 -27.55 -8.44
N VAL A 459 19.26 -26.32 -8.65
CA VAL A 459 19.24 -25.64 -9.97
C VAL A 459 20.62 -25.29 -10.54
N ALA A 460 20.71 -25.37 -11.87
CA ALA A 460 21.86 -24.99 -12.71
C ALA A 460 23.17 -25.75 -12.40
N GLU A 461 24.11 -25.15 -11.68
CA GLU A 461 25.42 -25.77 -11.38
C GLU A 461 25.32 -26.73 -10.19
N ASN A 462 24.47 -26.42 -9.21
CA ASN A 462 24.10 -27.31 -8.12
C ASN A 462 23.36 -28.55 -8.66
N ALA A 463 22.49 -28.36 -9.67
CA ALA A 463 21.83 -29.46 -10.39
C ALA A 463 22.76 -30.35 -11.25
N TYR A 464 24.02 -29.95 -11.50
CA TYR A 464 24.83 -30.52 -12.57
C TYR A 464 25.51 -31.83 -12.15
N VAL A 465 24.78 -32.93 -12.27
CA VAL A 465 25.28 -34.28 -11.97
C VAL A 465 26.39 -34.70 -12.93
N SER A 466 27.56 -35.00 -12.36
CA SER A 466 28.69 -35.65 -13.01
C SER A 466 28.95 -37.04 -12.42
N TYR A 467 29.29 -38.01 -13.28
CA TYR A 467 29.52 -39.41 -12.88
C TYR A 467 31.00 -39.79 -12.89
N SER A 468 31.45 -40.48 -11.85
CA SER A 468 32.82 -41.02 -11.73
C SER A 468 32.83 -42.45 -11.18
N LEU A 469 33.92 -43.17 -11.41
CA LEU A 469 34.22 -44.42 -10.72
C LEU A 469 35.03 -44.10 -9.46
N LEU A 470 34.70 -44.69 -8.32
CA LEU A 470 35.58 -44.61 -7.16
C LEU A 470 36.80 -45.52 -7.32
N ASP A 471 37.93 -45.08 -6.76
CA ASP A 471 39.16 -45.86 -6.71
C ASP A 471 38.95 -47.17 -5.92
N GLY A 472 39.38 -48.26 -6.52
CA GLY A 472 39.27 -49.62 -5.99
C GLY A 472 39.99 -50.62 -6.90
N GLU A 473 40.13 -51.86 -6.40
CA GLU A 473 40.85 -52.93 -7.09
C GLU A 473 39.96 -54.16 -7.28
N ILE A 474 40.11 -54.82 -8.43
CA ILE A 474 39.51 -56.12 -8.79
C ILE A 474 40.67 -57.00 -9.25
N GLU A 475 40.88 -58.16 -8.60
CA GLU A 475 42.04 -59.04 -8.82
C GLU A 475 43.40 -58.30 -8.87
N GLY A 476 43.59 -57.33 -7.97
CA GLY A 476 44.83 -56.54 -7.85
C GLY A 476 45.09 -55.56 -9.00
N LEU A 477 44.08 -55.28 -9.84
CA LEU A 477 44.12 -54.27 -10.89
C LEU A 477 43.04 -53.20 -10.64
N PRO A 478 43.28 -51.91 -10.97
CA PRO A 478 42.31 -50.84 -10.73
C PRO A 478 40.97 -51.07 -11.46
N VAL A 479 39.86 -50.69 -10.84
CA VAL A 479 38.49 -50.78 -11.41
C VAL A 479 38.39 -50.17 -12.81
N ALA A 480 39.07 -49.04 -13.05
CA ALA A 480 39.15 -48.35 -14.35
C ALA A 480 39.79 -49.18 -15.49
N SER A 481 40.40 -50.33 -15.17
CA SER A 481 40.94 -51.30 -16.16
C SER A 481 39.96 -52.42 -16.52
N TYR A 482 38.80 -52.49 -15.86
CA TYR A 482 37.70 -53.42 -16.17
C TYR A 482 36.53 -52.68 -16.80
N VAL A 483 36.18 -51.51 -16.26
CA VAL A 483 35.05 -50.69 -16.72
C VAL A 483 35.45 -49.21 -16.83
N SER A 484 34.66 -48.47 -17.61
CA SER A 484 34.76 -47.02 -17.76
C SER A 484 33.36 -46.42 -17.68
N ILE A 485 33.21 -45.18 -17.21
CA ILE A 485 31.92 -44.47 -17.19
C ILE A 485 32.05 -43.12 -17.89
N LYS A 486 31.01 -42.72 -18.62
CA LYS A 486 30.96 -41.43 -19.32
C LYS A 486 30.30 -40.38 -18.42
N SER A 487 31.07 -39.39 -17.98
CA SER A 487 30.72 -38.48 -16.87
C SER A 487 29.52 -37.55 -17.10
N ASP A 488 29.05 -37.38 -18.33
CA ASP A 488 27.90 -36.54 -18.71
C ASP A 488 26.58 -37.32 -18.90
N SER A 489 26.61 -38.65 -18.77
CA SER A 489 25.51 -39.52 -19.21
C SER A 489 25.37 -40.83 -18.44
N GLY A 490 26.31 -41.16 -17.55
CA GLY A 490 26.25 -42.35 -16.70
C GLY A 490 26.32 -43.70 -17.45
N ASN A 491 26.55 -43.69 -18.77
CA ASN A 491 26.81 -44.90 -19.55
C ASN A 491 28.12 -45.55 -19.10
N MET A 492 28.04 -46.77 -18.60
CA MET A 492 29.17 -47.60 -18.21
C MET A 492 29.50 -48.61 -19.33
N TYR A 493 30.77 -48.73 -19.70
CA TYR A 493 31.26 -49.63 -20.75
C TYR A 493 32.36 -50.57 -20.23
N ALA A 494 32.35 -51.81 -20.70
CA ALA A 494 33.42 -52.77 -20.43
C ALA A 494 34.70 -52.40 -21.20
N VAL A 495 35.83 -52.29 -20.50
CA VAL A 495 37.15 -51.93 -21.07
C VAL A 495 37.91 -53.17 -21.58
N ARG A 496 37.54 -54.35 -21.07
CA ARG A 496 38.09 -55.65 -21.47
C ARG A 496 36.97 -56.65 -21.83
N SER A 497 37.35 -57.77 -22.41
CA SER A 497 36.55 -59.00 -22.36
C SER A 497 36.65 -59.59 -20.95
N PHE A 498 35.54 -60.10 -20.43
CA PHE A 498 35.50 -60.92 -19.22
C PHE A 498 35.50 -62.41 -19.61
N ASP A 499 35.81 -63.25 -18.62
CA ASP A 499 36.17 -64.67 -18.71
C ASP A 499 35.65 -65.28 -17.40
N TYR A 500 34.75 -66.27 -17.50
CA TYR A 500 33.98 -66.77 -16.38
C TYR A 500 34.83 -67.68 -15.46
N GLU A 501 35.82 -68.37 -16.01
CA GLU A 501 36.74 -69.25 -15.28
C GLU A 501 37.64 -68.46 -14.33
N THR A 502 37.98 -67.22 -14.68
CA THR A 502 38.77 -66.31 -13.83
C THR A 502 37.94 -65.32 -13.02
N LEU A 503 36.83 -64.76 -13.54
CA LEU A 503 36.10 -63.68 -12.88
C LEU A 503 34.57 -63.75 -13.07
N ARG A 504 33.89 -64.49 -12.19
CA ARG A 504 32.44 -64.76 -12.25
C ARG A 504 31.55 -63.58 -11.84
N GLU A 505 31.96 -62.84 -10.83
CA GLU A 505 31.24 -61.65 -10.36
C GLU A 505 32.22 -60.60 -9.81
N PHE A 506 31.88 -59.32 -9.98
CA PHE A 506 32.57 -58.23 -9.30
C PHE A 506 31.61 -57.06 -9.04
N GLN A 507 32.01 -56.15 -8.14
CA GLN A 507 31.24 -54.96 -7.81
C GLN A 507 32.04 -53.70 -8.10
N VAL A 508 31.35 -52.67 -8.60
CA VAL A 508 31.90 -51.36 -8.93
C VAL A 508 31.09 -50.31 -8.18
N VAL A 509 31.76 -49.40 -7.48
CA VAL A 509 31.08 -48.27 -6.82
C VAL A 509 31.21 -47.03 -7.71
N VAL A 510 30.06 -46.48 -8.09
CA VAL A 510 29.94 -45.29 -8.92
C VAL A 510 29.54 -44.12 -8.02
N GLN A 511 30.17 -42.97 -8.20
CA GLN A 511 29.81 -41.73 -7.53
C GLN A 511 29.07 -40.81 -8.50
N ALA A 512 28.02 -40.16 -8.01
CA ALA A 512 27.38 -39.02 -8.66
C ALA A 512 27.68 -37.78 -7.81
N GLN A 513 28.22 -36.74 -8.43
CA GLN A 513 28.67 -35.51 -7.78
C GLN A 513 28.17 -34.30 -8.57
N ASP A 514 27.59 -33.32 -7.87
CA ASP A 514 27.19 -32.04 -8.45
C ASP A 514 28.39 -31.15 -8.85
N ALA A 515 28.14 -29.93 -9.33
CA ALA A 515 29.15 -28.88 -9.52
C ALA A 515 29.00 -27.71 -8.54
N GLY A 516 28.28 -27.92 -7.42
CA GLY A 516 28.02 -26.92 -6.40
C GLY A 516 29.23 -26.63 -5.49
N ILE A 517 29.06 -25.66 -4.57
CA ILE A 517 30.13 -25.23 -3.67
C ILE A 517 29.60 -25.07 -2.23
N PRO A 518 29.90 -25.98 -1.29
CA PRO A 518 30.71 -27.19 -1.46
C PRO A 518 29.98 -28.26 -2.28
N PRO A 519 30.70 -29.08 -3.08
CA PRO A 519 30.04 -30.09 -3.88
C PRO A 519 29.63 -31.28 -3.02
N LEU A 520 28.37 -31.70 -3.16
CA LEU A 520 27.82 -32.89 -2.54
C LEU A 520 27.94 -34.07 -3.50
N SER A 521 27.72 -35.28 -2.98
CA SER A 521 27.75 -36.49 -3.80
C SER A 521 27.07 -37.66 -3.10
N SER A 522 26.63 -38.63 -3.89
CA SER A 522 26.17 -39.93 -3.42
C SER A 522 26.89 -41.06 -4.18
N THR A 523 26.71 -42.29 -3.73
CA THR A 523 27.30 -43.48 -4.34
C THR A 523 26.27 -44.59 -4.55
N VAL A 524 26.48 -45.39 -5.61
CA VAL A 524 25.68 -46.58 -5.91
C VAL A 524 26.59 -47.75 -6.25
N THR A 525 26.20 -48.96 -5.84
CA THR A 525 26.90 -50.19 -6.19
C THR A 525 26.30 -50.79 -7.47
N VAL A 526 27.18 -51.15 -8.39
CA VAL A 526 26.87 -51.91 -9.61
C VAL A 526 27.48 -53.30 -9.45
N HIS A 527 26.64 -54.33 -9.37
CA HIS A 527 27.09 -55.72 -9.45
C HIS A 527 27.11 -56.16 -10.91
N ILE A 528 28.26 -56.68 -11.35
CA ILE A 528 28.46 -57.20 -12.70
C ILE A 528 28.66 -58.71 -12.57
N TYR A 529 27.72 -59.45 -13.12
CA TYR A 529 27.72 -60.90 -13.21
C TYR A 529 28.14 -61.30 -14.62
N VAL A 530 29.23 -62.05 -14.71
CA VAL A 530 29.65 -62.67 -15.96
C VAL A 530 28.82 -63.93 -16.16
N VAL A 531 28.35 -64.15 -17.38
CA VAL A 531 27.52 -65.30 -17.76
C VAL A 531 28.36 -66.25 -18.61
N ASP A 532 28.50 -67.45 -18.06
CA ASP A 532 29.01 -68.71 -18.61
C ASP A 532 28.43 -69.01 -20.01
N GLU A 533 29.29 -69.01 -21.03
CA GLU A 533 29.01 -69.40 -22.43
C GLU A 533 29.80 -70.69 -22.74
N ASN A 534 29.27 -71.59 -23.58
CA ASN A 534 29.90 -72.91 -23.79
C ASN A 534 31.15 -72.81 -24.70
N ASP A 535 32.29 -72.51 -24.10
CA ASP A 535 33.54 -72.08 -24.73
C ASP A 535 34.68 -73.11 -24.55
N HIS A 536 34.72 -73.84 -23.43
CA HIS A 536 35.57 -75.03 -23.29
C HIS A 536 34.90 -76.26 -23.92
N ALA A 537 35.70 -77.30 -24.11
CA ALA A 537 35.23 -78.59 -24.62
C ALA A 537 35.66 -79.72 -23.67
N PRO A 538 34.81 -80.74 -23.42
CA PRO A 538 35.05 -81.77 -22.43
C PRO A 538 36.45 -82.41 -22.51
N GLN A 539 37.29 -82.22 -21.49
CA GLN A 539 38.64 -82.78 -21.46
C GLN A 539 38.66 -84.17 -20.83
N ILE A 540 38.94 -85.20 -21.63
CA ILE A 540 39.11 -86.58 -21.16
C ILE A 540 40.47 -86.75 -20.47
N LEU A 541 40.46 -86.98 -19.15
CA LEU A 541 41.65 -87.24 -18.34
C LEU A 541 42.05 -88.72 -18.35
N TYR A 542 41.06 -89.62 -18.39
CA TYR A 542 41.27 -91.07 -18.40
C TYR A 542 40.18 -91.78 -19.24
N PRO A 543 40.52 -92.80 -20.04
CA PRO A 543 41.85 -93.39 -20.20
C PRO A 543 42.77 -92.56 -21.10
N THR A 544 44.05 -92.45 -20.74
CA THR A 544 45.01 -91.52 -21.37
C THR A 544 45.45 -91.99 -22.76
N SER A 545 44.93 -91.38 -23.82
CA SER A 545 45.29 -91.68 -25.21
C SER A 545 46.44 -90.81 -25.73
N THR A 546 47.60 -91.40 -26.03
CA THR A 546 48.75 -90.68 -26.59
C THR A 546 48.62 -90.43 -28.10
N ASN A 547 48.08 -89.26 -28.48
CA ASN A 547 48.14 -88.57 -29.79
C ASN A 547 47.85 -89.33 -31.10
N THR A 548 47.55 -90.63 -31.08
CA THR A 548 47.03 -91.43 -32.22
C THR A 548 46.75 -92.88 -31.81
N SER A 549 47.35 -93.38 -30.73
CA SER A 549 47.07 -94.71 -30.20
C SER A 549 45.79 -94.72 -29.36
N ALA A 550 44.81 -95.53 -29.77
CA ALA A 550 43.65 -95.85 -28.94
C ALA A 550 44.07 -96.40 -27.58
N ALA A 551 43.35 -96.03 -26.52
CA ALA A 551 43.63 -96.50 -25.16
C ALA A 551 43.39 -98.01 -25.05
N LEU A 552 44.41 -98.76 -24.63
CA LEU A 552 44.33 -100.22 -24.53
C LEU A 552 43.77 -100.65 -23.18
N GLU A 553 42.61 -101.29 -23.19
CA GLU A 553 41.98 -101.90 -22.01
C GLU A 553 41.90 -103.43 -22.17
N MET A 554 42.05 -104.18 -21.09
CA MET A 554 42.23 -105.64 -21.15
C MET A 554 41.15 -106.39 -20.36
N ILE A 555 40.31 -107.18 -21.05
CA ILE A 555 39.22 -107.95 -20.43
C ILE A 555 39.46 -109.46 -20.49
N PRO A 556 39.06 -110.23 -19.46
CA PRO A 556 39.18 -111.67 -19.47
C PRO A 556 38.08 -112.31 -20.34
N ARG A 557 38.37 -113.42 -21.04
CA ARG A 557 37.33 -114.23 -21.74
C ARG A 557 36.19 -114.70 -20.81
N SER A 558 36.43 -114.77 -19.51
CA SER A 558 35.44 -115.11 -18.49
C SER A 558 34.54 -113.94 -18.05
N ALA A 559 34.65 -112.76 -18.68
CA ALA A 559 33.79 -111.61 -18.37
C ALA A 559 32.29 -111.95 -18.53
N TYR A 560 31.54 -111.76 -17.45
CA TYR A 560 30.10 -111.96 -17.37
C TYR A 560 29.35 -110.69 -17.84
N ALA A 561 28.04 -110.79 -18.03
CA ALA A 561 27.19 -109.64 -18.36
C ALA A 561 27.19 -108.59 -17.23
N GLY A 562 27.55 -107.35 -17.55
CA GLY A 562 27.69 -106.26 -16.57
C GLY A 562 29.10 -106.06 -16.02
N TYR A 563 30.10 -106.80 -16.52
CA TYR A 563 31.51 -106.62 -16.17
C TYR A 563 31.99 -105.21 -16.57
N LEU A 564 32.61 -104.49 -15.63
CA LEU A 564 33.21 -103.17 -15.86
C LEU A 564 34.51 -103.32 -16.66
N VAL A 565 34.53 -102.78 -17.87
CA VAL A 565 35.70 -102.75 -18.76
C VAL A 565 36.66 -101.65 -18.30
N THR A 566 36.14 -100.43 -18.21
CA THR A 566 36.84 -99.22 -17.76
C THR A 566 35.82 -98.14 -17.41
N LYS A 567 36.26 -97.00 -16.90
CA LYS A 567 35.42 -95.82 -16.65
C LYS A 567 36.10 -94.60 -17.26
N ILE A 568 35.42 -93.89 -18.14
CA ILE A 568 35.90 -92.61 -18.65
C ILE A 568 35.78 -91.56 -17.56
N ILE A 569 36.82 -90.76 -17.39
CA ILE A 569 36.85 -89.58 -16.53
C ILE A 569 37.18 -88.39 -17.41
N ALA A 570 36.24 -87.46 -17.48
CA ALA A 570 36.40 -86.18 -18.12
C ALA A 570 36.02 -85.06 -17.13
N ILE A 571 36.51 -83.86 -17.41
CA ILE A 571 36.16 -82.60 -16.75
C ILE A 571 35.80 -81.58 -17.83
N ASP A 572 35.11 -80.52 -17.44
CA ASP A 572 34.99 -79.32 -18.27
C ASP A 572 35.60 -78.10 -17.59
N GLY A 573 35.80 -77.03 -18.37
CA GLY A 573 36.23 -75.72 -17.86
C GLY A 573 35.07 -74.94 -17.25
N ASP A 574 33.98 -74.87 -18.02
CA ASP A 574 32.77 -74.07 -17.84
C ASP A 574 31.96 -74.43 -16.55
N SER A 575 30.68 -74.07 -16.48
CA SER A 575 29.81 -74.43 -15.34
C SER A 575 28.37 -74.75 -15.75
N GLY A 576 27.46 -74.87 -14.76
CA GLY A 576 26.02 -75.03 -15.01
C GLY A 576 25.63 -76.22 -15.90
N GLN A 577 25.19 -75.93 -17.12
CA GLN A 577 24.88 -76.92 -18.17
C GLN A 577 26.05 -77.17 -19.12
N ASN A 578 26.92 -76.17 -19.29
CA ASN A 578 28.09 -76.23 -20.14
C ASN A 578 29.11 -77.24 -19.58
N ALA A 579 29.23 -77.36 -18.26
CA ALA A 579 29.99 -78.45 -17.61
C ALA A 579 29.21 -79.77 -17.40
N TRP A 580 28.00 -79.94 -17.94
CA TRP A 580 27.16 -81.12 -17.65
C TRP A 580 27.42 -82.29 -18.62
N LEU A 581 28.37 -83.15 -18.25
CA LEU A 581 28.89 -84.19 -19.13
C LEU A 581 27.97 -85.42 -19.30
N PHE A 582 27.69 -85.75 -20.56
CA PHE A 582 27.06 -86.98 -21.03
C PHE A 582 28.03 -87.87 -21.81
N PHE A 583 27.87 -89.19 -21.68
CA PHE A 583 28.77 -90.19 -22.26
C PHE A 583 28.05 -91.08 -23.30
N HIS A 584 28.48 -91.03 -24.56
CA HIS A 584 27.82 -91.69 -25.71
C HIS A 584 28.76 -92.67 -26.44
N LEU A 585 28.32 -93.92 -26.64
CA LEU A 585 29.04 -94.91 -27.45
C LEU A 585 28.73 -94.69 -28.95
N VAL A 586 29.52 -93.87 -29.63
CA VAL A 586 29.32 -93.50 -31.04
C VAL A 586 29.67 -94.63 -32.01
N GLN A 587 30.74 -95.38 -31.73
CA GLN A 587 31.19 -96.48 -32.58
C GLN A 587 31.60 -97.69 -31.75
N THR A 588 31.29 -98.89 -32.24
CA THR A 588 31.75 -100.15 -31.64
C THR A 588 31.91 -101.23 -32.70
N SER A 589 32.90 -102.11 -32.54
CA SER A 589 33.08 -103.29 -33.38
C SER A 589 31.99 -104.36 -33.19
N ASP A 590 31.20 -104.32 -32.11
CA ASP A 590 30.06 -105.22 -31.89
C ASP A 590 28.87 -104.44 -31.29
N PRO A 591 27.91 -103.98 -32.14
CA PRO A 591 26.78 -103.17 -31.69
C PRO A 591 25.84 -103.99 -30.80
N GLY A 592 26.04 -103.83 -29.49
CA GLY A 592 25.26 -104.49 -28.45
C GLY A 592 26.05 -105.43 -27.54
N LEU A 593 27.38 -105.53 -27.63
CA LEU A 593 28.22 -106.21 -26.62
C LEU A 593 28.67 -105.28 -25.48
N PHE A 594 28.85 -104.00 -25.76
CA PHE A 594 29.24 -102.97 -24.79
C PHE A 594 28.15 -101.92 -24.65
N ARG A 595 28.03 -101.36 -23.44
CA ARG A 595 27.24 -100.16 -23.16
C ARG A 595 28.08 -99.18 -22.34
N VAL A 596 27.82 -97.90 -22.53
CA VAL A 596 28.36 -96.81 -21.72
C VAL A 596 27.21 -96.24 -20.89
N GLU A 597 27.44 -96.01 -19.60
CA GLU A 597 26.44 -95.49 -18.68
C GLU A 597 26.42 -93.95 -18.71
N LEU A 598 25.28 -93.38 -19.12
CA LEU A 598 25.14 -92.01 -19.67
C LEU A 598 25.72 -90.89 -18.80
N HIS A 599 25.67 -91.03 -17.48
CA HIS A 599 26.09 -89.99 -16.51
C HIS A 599 27.37 -90.34 -15.73
N THR A 600 27.95 -91.53 -15.96
CA THR A 600 29.11 -91.99 -15.18
C THR A 600 30.31 -92.39 -16.04
N GLY A 601 30.17 -92.49 -17.36
CA GLY A 601 31.25 -92.90 -18.25
C GLY A 601 31.69 -94.35 -18.07
N GLU A 602 30.97 -95.16 -17.28
CA GLU A 602 31.31 -96.56 -17.05
C GLU A 602 31.00 -97.41 -18.28
N ILE A 603 32.02 -98.04 -18.84
CA ILE A 603 31.89 -98.98 -19.95
C ILE A 603 31.71 -100.38 -19.38
N ARG A 604 30.55 -100.98 -19.62
CA ARG A 604 30.21 -102.33 -19.12
C ARG A 604 29.81 -103.26 -20.27
N THR A 605 30.12 -104.54 -20.14
CA THR A 605 29.60 -105.57 -21.05
C THR A 605 28.08 -105.73 -20.86
N THR A 606 27.37 -106.07 -21.93
CA THR A 606 25.92 -106.38 -21.91
C THR A 606 25.67 -107.89 -21.80
N ARG A 607 26.57 -108.69 -22.39
CA ARG A 607 26.49 -110.15 -22.53
C ARG A 607 27.86 -110.78 -22.28
N LYS A 608 27.89 -112.08 -22.00
CA LYS A 608 29.14 -112.87 -21.95
C LYS A 608 29.75 -112.93 -23.36
N LEU A 609 31.08 -112.91 -23.47
CA LEU A 609 31.77 -113.18 -24.73
C LEU A 609 31.58 -114.66 -25.14
N GLY A 610 31.35 -114.87 -26.45
CA GLY A 610 31.26 -116.19 -27.07
C GLY A 610 32.64 -116.74 -27.45
N GLU A 611 32.72 -118.04 -27.74
CA GLU A 611 34.01 -118.69 -28.01
C GLU A 611 34.63 -118.26 -29.36
N ASP A 612 33.79 -117.89 -30.34
CA ASP A 612 34.20 -117.35 -31.65
C ASP A 612 34.47 -115.82 -31.66
N SER A 613 34.49 -115.15 -30.50
CA SER A 613 34.59 -113.68 -30.46
C SER A 613 35.94 -113.15 -30.94
N THR A 614 35.94 -112.04 -31.70
CA THR A 614 37.14 -111.32 -32.14
C THR A 614 38.08 -110.96 -30.97
N PRO A 615 39.42 -111.04 -31.15
CA PRO A 615 40.38 -110.86 -30.06
C PRO A 615 40.49 -109.40 -29.57
N THR A 616 40.01 -108.45 -30.37
CA THR A 616 40.01 -107.01 -30.07
C THR A 616 38.70 -106.39 -30.52
N PHE A 617 38.17 -105.46 -29.73
CA PHE A 617 37.05 -104.59 -30.09
C PHE A 617 37.49 -103.14 -29.98
N ASN A 618 37.20 -102.32 -31.00
CA ASN A 618 37.41 -100.88 -30.92
C ASN A 618 36.10 -100.21 -30.53
N LEU A 619 36.16 -99.35 -29.51
CA LEU A 619 35.06 -98.51 -29.04
C LEU A 619 35.46 -97.05 -29.25
N THR A 620 34.62 -96.26 -29.89
CA THR A 620 34.75 -94.79 -29.90
C THR A 620 33.67 -94.25 -28.99
N VAL A 621 34.07 -93.65 -27.88
CA VAL A 621 33.15 -93.03 -26.93
C VAL A 621 33.35 -91.52 -26.98
N GLU A 622 32.25 -90.82 -27.12
CA GLU A 622 32.14 -89.36 -27.12
C GLU A 622 31.71 -88.91 -25.72
N VAL A 623 32.40 -87.90 -25.19
CA VAL A 623 31.95 -87.09 -24.06
C VAL A 623 31.43 -85.80 -24.67
N ARG A 624 30.23 -85.41 -24.28
CA ARG A 624 29.54 -84.21 -24.76
C ARG A 624 28.99 -83.45 -23.56
N ASP A 625 29.04 -82.13 -23.59
CA ASP A 625 28.38 -81.28 -22.62
C ASP A 625 26.84 -81.22 -22.84
N ASN A 626 26.18 -80.27 -22.17
CA ASN A 626 24.79 -79.88 -22.40
C ASN A 626 24.65 -78.38 -22.73
N GLY A 627 25.68 -77.74 -23.30
CA GLY A 627 25.63 -76.35 -23.71
C GLY A 627 24.94 -76.11 -25.05
N GLU A 628 24.84 -74.85 -25.47
CA GLU A 628 24.39 -74.46 -26.81
C GLU A 628 25.34 -73.41 -27.42
N PRO A 629 26.16 -73.74 -28.45
CA PRO A 629 26.26 -75.03 -29.13
C PRO A 629 27.07 -76.05 -28.32
N PRO A 630 26.61 -77.31 -28.21
CA PRO A 630 27.29 -78.30 -27.38
C PRO A 630 28.57 -78.81 -28.04
N MET A 631 29.67 -78.78 -27.30
CA MET A 631 30.99 -79.31 -27.67
C MET A 631 31.10 -80.79 -27.31
N SER A 632 32.13 -81.44 -27.85
CA SER A 632 32.38 -82.86 -27.59
C SER A 632 33.84 -83.24 -27.84
N SER A 633 34.35 -84.19 -27.06
CA SER A 633 35.60 -84.88 -27.34
C SER A 633 35.38 -86.38 -27.44
N SER A 634 36.21 -87.08 -28.23
CA SER A 634 36.08 -88.53 -28.41
C SER A 634 37.38 -89.25 -28.09
N VAL A 635 37.25 -90.36 -27.36
CA VAL A 635 38.34 -91.30 -27.07
C VAL A 635 38.09 -92.61 -27.79
N THR A 636 39.12 -93.11 -28.47
CA THR A 636 39.13 -94.48 -29.00
C THR A 636 39.76 -95.41 -27.97
N ILE A 637 39.07 -96.50 -27.67
CA ILE A 637 39.45 -97.50 -26.66
C ILE A 637 39.49 -98.86 -27.35
N THR A 638 40.66 -99.49 -27.42
CA THR A 638 40.83 -100.85 -27.92
C THR A 638 40.72 -101.81 -26.74
N VAL A 639 39.62 -102.55 -26.68
CA VAL A 639 39.34 -103.57 -25.68
C VAL A 639 39.90 -104.91 -26.18
N ALA A 640 41.03 -105.33 -25.63
CA ALA A 640 41.69 -106.59 -25.94
C ALA A 640 41.19 -107.74 -25.04
N VAL A 641 40.85 -108.86 -25.67
CA VAL A 641 40.32 -110.05 -25.00
C VAL A 641 41.44 -111.03 -24.70
N VAL A 642 41.63 -111.40 -23.43
CA VAL A 642 42.77 -112.23 -23.00
C VAL A 642 42.32 -113.44 -22.18
N ASP A 643 42.85 -114.62 -22.53
CA ASP A 643 42.60 -115.91 -21.87
C ASP A 643 42.99 -115.92 -20.39
N ARG A 644 44.02 -115.13 -20.04
CA ARG A 644 44.38 -114.78 -18.66
C ARG A 644 44.77 -113.31 -18.64
N VAL A 645 43.88 -112.46 -18.13
CA VAL A 645 44.31 -111.16 -17.62
C VAL A 645 45.21 -111.44 -16.42
N SER A 646 46.52 -111.45 -16.67
CA SER A 646 47.52 -111.37 -15.61
C SER A 646 47.15 -110.18 -14.72
N LYS A 647 47.09 -110.39 -13.40
CA LYS A 647 47.16 -109.27 -12.45
C LYS A 647 48.56 -108.67 -12.51
N ILE A 648 48.85 -107.95 -13.60
CA ILE A 648 49.80 -106.86 -13.59
C ILE A 648 49.15 -105.80 -12.72
N ILE A 649 49.32 -105.97 -11.41
CA ILE A 649 49.25 -104.86 -10.46
C ILE A 649 50.29 -103.86 -10.99
N PRO A 650 49.90 -102.64 -11.42
CA PRO A 650 50.87 -101.61 -11.70
C PRO A 650 51.66 -101.40 -10.42
N ASP A 651 52.97 -101.60 -10.44
CA ASP A 651 53.77 -101.68 -9.22
C ASP A 651 53.80 -100.32 -8.52
N THR A 652 52.91 -100.12 -7.53
CA THR A 652 52.80 -98.92 -6.71
C THR A 652 53.94 -98.81 -5.68
N ARG A 653 55.16 -99.08 -6.15
CA ARG A 653 56.45 -98.82 -5.51
C ARG A 653 57.40 -98.03 -6.42
N ARG A 654 56.86 -97.19 -7.30
CA ARG A 654 57.58 -95.98 -7.77
C ARG A 654 57.16 -94.78 -6.93
N HIS A 655 58.15 -94.03 -6.47
CA HIS A 655 57.96 -92.94 -5.50
C HIS A 655 57.18 -91.77 -6.09
N PHE A 656 55.89 -91.68 -5.79
CA PHE A 656 55.28 -90.37 -5.55
C PHE A 656 55.69 -89.88 -4.15
N LYS A 657 56.24 -88.67 -4.07
CA LYS A 657 56.31 -87.94 -2.79
C LYS A 657 54.90 -87.49 -2.43
N SER A 658 54.21 -88.22 -1.55
CA SER A 658 53.02 -87.68 -0.89
C SER A 658 53.42 -86.55 0.05
N PRO A 659 52.89 -85.31 -0.08
CA PRO A 659 52.99 -84.33 0.99
C PRO A 659 52.18 -84.84 2.19
N SER A 660 52.86 -85.12 3.30
CA SER A 660 52.31 -85.83 4.45
C SER A 660 51.48 -84.93 5.38
N ASN A 661 50.36 -84.38 4.89
CA ASN A 661 49.50 -83.44 5.65
C ASN A 661 48.02 -83.87 5.83
N TYR A 662 47.58 -85.00 5.26
CA TYR A 662 46.16 -85.39 5.28
C TYR A 662 45.66 -86.06 6.59
N SER A 663 46.56 -86.48 7.47
CA SER A 663 46.20 -86.91 8.84
C SER A 663 45.96 -85.73 9.78
N GLU A 664 46.60 -84.59 9.56
CA GLU A 664 46.46 -83.42 10.42
C GLU A 664 45.17 -82.65 10.13
N ILE A 665 44.82 -82.41 8.87
CA ILE A 665 43.58 -81.69 8.51
C ILE A 665 42.33 -82.44 9.04
N THR A 666 42.32 -83.77 8.95
CA THR A 666 41.22 -84.59 9.49
C THR A 666 41.19 -84.58 11.02
N LEU A 667 42.35 -84.58 11.68
CA LEU A 667 42.46 -84.39 13.14
C LEU A 667 41.94 -83.00 13.56
N TYR A 668 42.38 -81.93 12.89
CA TYR A 668 41.96 -80.55 13.17
C TYR A 668 40.47 -80.35 12.92
N LEU A 669 39.88 -80.99 11.91
CA LEU A 669 38.42 -80.95 11.69
C LEU A 669 37.65 -81.60 12.85
N ILE A 670 38.12 -82.75 13.36
CA ILE A 670 37.52 -83.43 14.52
C ILE A 670 37.72 -82.62 15.80
N ILE A 671 38.89 -82.00 15.99
CA ILE A 671 39.18 -81.08 17.10
C ILE A 671 38.27 -79.84 17.02
N ALA A 672 38.06 -79.26 15.83
CA ALA A 672 37.18 -78.11 15.63
C ALA A 672 35.71 -78.47 15.92
N LEU A 673 35.20 -79.57 15.38
CA LEU A 673 33.82 -80.03 15.62
C LEU A 673 33.56 -80.36 17.10
N SER A 674 34.52 -81.01 17.78
CA SER A 674 34.42 -81.29 19.22
C SER A 674 34.57 -80.02 20.07
N ALA A 675 35.44 -79.08 19.71
CA ALA A 675 35.58 -77.78 20.38
C ALA A 675 34.33 -76.92 20.24
N ILE A 676 33.74 -76.80 19.03
CA ILE A 676 32.47 -76.10 18.80
C ILE A 676 31.35 -76.74 19.64
N SER A 677 31.29 -78.07 19.69
CA SER A 677 30.33 -78.79 20.54
C SER A 677 30.55 -78.51 22.03
N PHE A 678 31.81 -78.41 22.48
CA PHE A 678 32.16 -78.06 23.87
C PHE A 678 31.80 -76.62 24.22
N VAL A 679 32.02 -75.67 23.31
CA VAL A 679 31.62 -74.25 23.48
C VAL A 679 30.10 -74.12 23.50
N PHE A 680 29.38 -74.86 22.67
CA PHE A 680 27.91 -74.92 22.71
C PHE A 680 27.40 -75.50 24.03
N LEU A 681 28.02 -76.57 24.55
CA LEU A 681 27.72 -77.10 25.88
C LEU A 681 28.00 -76.07 26.99
N PHE A 682 29.17 -75.41 26.97
CA PHE A 682 29.54 -74.41 27.97
C PHE A 682 28.68 -73.14 27.92
N THR A 683 28.19 -72.74 26.75
CA THR A 683 27.25 -71.61 26.63
C THR A 683 25.87 -71.98 27.15
N ILE A 684 25.39 -73.22 26.95
CA ILE A 684 24.16 -73.72 27.60
C ILE A 684 24.33 -73.79 29.13
N ILE A 685 25.46 -74.29 29.62
CA ILE A 685 25.78 -74.31 31.07
C ILE A 685 25.88 -72.88 31.62
N GLY A 686 26.54 -71.96 30.91
CA GLY A 686 26.62 -70.55 31.28
C GLY A 686 25.25 -69.88 31.34
N LEU A 687 24.39 -70.08 30.33
CA LEU A 687 23.04 -69.52 30.27
C LEU A 687 22.13 -70.09 31.38
N THR A 688 22.26 -71.39 31.70
CA THR A 688 21.52 -72.01 32.81
C THR A 688 22.02 -71.53 34.16
N VAL A 689 23.33 -71.39 34.36
CA VAL A 689 23.91 -70.77 35.57
C VAL A 689 23.48 -69.31 35.71
N ILE A 690 23.50 -68.50 34.64
CA ILE A 690 23.00 -67.11 34.65
C ILE A 690 21.50 -67.07 34.99
N LYS A 691 20.70 -68.00 34.46
CA LYS A 691 19.26 -68.10 34.75
C LYS A 691 19.00 -68.46 36.22
N CYS A 692 19.77 -69.40 36.78
CA CYS A 692 19.71 -69.75 38.21
C CYS A 692 20.23 -68.61 39.11
N TYR A 693 21.29 -67.90 38.71
CA TYR A 693 21.84 -66.77 39.46
C TYR A 693 20.88 -65.58 39.50
N ARG A 694 20.18 -65.30 38.38
CA ARG A 694 19.06 -64.33 38.37
C ARG A 694 17.87 -64.78 39.24
N TYR A 695 17.58 -66.08 39.30
CA TYR A 695 16.59 -66.63 40.23
C TYR A 695 17.04 -66.57 41.71
N SER A 696 18.34 -66.56 41.99
CA SER A 696 18.87 -66.45 43.35
C SER A 696 18.79 -65.04 43.94
N LEU A 697 18.58 -64.00 43.12
CA LEU A 697 18.51 -62.61 43.56
C LEU A 697 17.10 -62.12 43.94
N TYR A 698 16.07 -62.90 43.61
CA TYR A 698 14.68 -62.72 44.04
C TYR A 698 14.22 -64.02 44.70
N GLY A 699 14.40 -64.10 46.02
CA GLY A 699 14.14 -65.32 46.75
C GLY A 699 12.65 -65.64 46.87
N ASP A 700 12.26 -66.78 46.29
CA ASP A 700 11.16 -67.58 46.84
C ASP A 700 11.46 -69.09 46.62
N SER A 701 10.81 -69.96 47.41
CA SER A 701 11.31 -71.32 47.67
C SER A 701 11.11 -72.35 46.54
N CYS A 702 12.00 -73.34 46.50
CA CYS A 702 11.93 -74.50 45.62
C CYS A 702 10.97 -75.61 46.10
N CYS A 703 10.74 -76.57 45.18
CA CYS A 703 10.36 -77.99 45.36
C CYS A 703 8.88 -78.40 45.24
N ALA A 704 8.72 -79.61 44.65
CA ALA A 704 7.50 -80.33 44.28
C ALA A 704 6.65 -79.72 43.15
N GLY A 705 6.05 -80.50 42.24
CA GLY A 705 6.13 -81.96 42.06
C GLY A 705 4.98 -82.46 41.17
N PHE A 706 5.29 -83.32 40.18
CA PHE A 706 4.32 -83.85 39.20
C PHE A 706 3.02 -84.43 39.83
N CYS A 707 1.83 -83.94 39.43
CA CYS A 707 0.67 -84.73 38.94
C CYS A 707 -0.63 -83.89 38.79
N GLY A 708 -1.56 -84.33 37.91
CA GLY A 708 -2.93 -83.78 37.75
C GLY A 708 -3.02 -82.61 36.75
N VAL A 709 -3.76 -82.60 35.62
CA VAL A 709 -4.97 -83.28 35.10
C VAL A 709 -6.31 -82.66 35.55
N ARG A 710 -7.19 -82.39 34.56
CA ARG A 710 -8.64 -82.04 34.62
C ARG A 710 -9.00 -80.58 35.03
N GLU A 711 -10.09 -79.97 34.53
CA GLU A 711 -11.03 -80.30 33.43
C GLU A 711 -11.75 -79.04 32.87
N ARG A 712 -12.20 -79.09 31.60
CA ARG A 712 -13.29 -78.34 30.91
C ARG A 712 -13.56 -76.83 31.20
N SER A 713 -13.55 -75.90 30.23
CA SER A 713 -14.37 -75.71 28.99
C SER A 713 -15.54 -74.68 29.18
N PRO A 714 -16.23 -74.15 28.14
CA PRO A 714 -16.29 -72.68 27.96
C PRO A 714 -17.69 -72.09 27.68
N SER A 715 -17.78 -70.75 27.47
CA SER A 715 -18.61 -70.01 26.49
C SER A 715 -18.92 -68.58 26.95
N GLU A 716 -19.43 -67.74 26.02
CA GLU A 716 -19.96 -66.37 26.18
C GLU A 716 -18.94 -65.21 26.45
N LEU A 717 -19.16 -63.95 25.99
CA LEU A 717 -19.90 -63.45 24.81
C LEU A 717 -19.54 -61.97 24.48
N TYR A 718 -19.19 -61.67 23.23
CA TYR A 718 -19.29 -60.35 22.54
C TYR A 718 -18.42 -59.11 22.95
N LYS A 719 -18.40 -58.15 21.98
CA LYS A 719 -17.98 -56.73 22.03
C LYS A 719 -16.48 -56.45 22.26
N GLN A 720 -15.70 -56.17 21.21
CA GLN A 720 -15.66 -54.94 20.39
C GLN A 720 -14.95 -53.77 21.08
N ALA A 721 -13.92 -53.24 20.42
CA ALA A 721 -13.09 -52.14 20.90
C ALA A 721 -13.68 -50.76 20.61
N ASN A 722 -13.31 -49.78 21.45
CA ASN A 722 -12.78 -48.49 21.01
C ASN A 722 -12.22 -47.73 22.23
N ASN A 723 -11.14 -46.95 22.01
CA ASN A 723 -10.87 -45.65 22.62
C ASN A 723 -9.53 -45.10 22.12
N ASN A 724 -9.57 -43.99 21.38
CA ASN A 724 -8.43 -43.06 21.24
C ASN A 724 -8.45 -42.09 22.43
N ILE A 725 -7.31 -41.50 22.76
CA ILE A 725 -7.20 -40.16 23.39
C ILE A 725 -5.76 -39.64 23.20
N ASP A 726 -5.62 -38.34 22.95
CA ASP A 726 -4.34 -37.66 22.70
C ASP A 726 -3.47 -37.50 23.95
N ALA A 727 -2.15 -37.39 23.75
CA ALA A 727 -1.23 -36.75 24.69
C ALA A 727 -0.10 -36.02 23.95
N ARG A 728 0.13 -34.75 24.31
CA ARG A 728 1.25 -33.93 23.78
C ARG A 728 2.53 -34.18 24.59
N LEU A 729 3.69 -34.07 23.94
CA LEU A 729 5.01 -34.00 24.61
C LEU A 729 5.67 -32.63 24.36
N PRO A 730 6.39 -32.06 25.35
CA PRO A 730 7.01 -30.73 25.24
C PRO A 730 8.43 -30.76 24.62
N HIS A 731 8.88 -29.60 24.14
CA HIS A 731 10.23 -29.40 23.58
C HIS A 731 11.33 -29.47 24.65
N GLY A 732 12.55 -29.91 24.28
CA GLY A 732 13.69 -29.72 25.19
C GLY A 732 15.07 -30.35 24.93
N LEU A 733 15.34 -31.05 23.83
CA LEU A 733 16.70 -31.58 23.58
C LEU A 733 17.08 -31.65 22.08
N LYS A 734 18.28 -31.17 21.75
CA LYS A 734 18.98 -31.35 20.46
C LYS A 734 20.28 -32.12 20.69
N VAL A 735 20.45 -33.27 20.04
CA VAL A 735 21.75 -33.90 19.75
C VAL A 735 21.69 -34.47 18.32
N GLN A 736 22.84 -34.63 17.68
CA GLN A 736 23.01 -34.86 16.24
C GLN A 736 22.62 -36.29 15.79
N PRO A 737 22.22 -36.48 14.50
CA PRO A 737 22.06 -37.80 13.92
C PRO A 737 23.36 -38.30 13.28
N HIS A 738 23.80 -39.50 13.66
CA HIS A 738 24.23 -40.56 12.72
C HIS A 738 24.41 -41.90 13.46
N PHE A 739 24.15 -43.00 12.74
CA PHE A 739 24.28 -44.41 13.15
C PHE A 739 23.61 -44.86 14.47
N ILE A 740 22.54 -45.65 14.32
CA ILE A 740 22.26 -46.78 15.23
C ILE A 740 21.53 -47.89 14.45
N GLU A 741 22.05 -49.11 14.50
CA GLU A 741 21.31 -50.32 14.11
C GLU A 741 20.29 -50.67 15.21
N VAL A 742 19.11 -51.17 14.84
CA VAL A 742 18.21 -51.83 15.81
C VAL A 742 17.67 -53.15 15.23
N ARG A 743 18.12 -54.27 15.80
CA ARG A 743 17.42 -55.56 15.68
C ARG A 743 16.21 -55.58 16.62
N GLY A 744 15.06 -56.06 16.16
CA GLY A 744 14.11 -56.76 17.06
C GLY A 744 12.61 -56.54 16.84
N ASN A 745 11.98 -57.51 16.16
CA ASN A 745 10.60 -57.98 16.38
C ASN A 745 9.46 -56.95 16.57
N GLY A 746 8.80 -56.59 15.46
CA GLY A 746 7.38 -56.21 15.41
C GLY A 746 6.74 -56.86 14.19
N SER A 747 5.59 -57.53 14.33
CA SER A 747 4.98 -58.29 13.22
C SER A 747 4.17 -57.39 12.28
N LEU A 748 4.46 -57.47 10.97
CA LEU A 748 3.58 -57.00 9.90
C LEU A 748 3.41 -58.09 8.84
N THR A 749 2.20 -58.18 8.30
CA THR A 749 1.75 -59.29 7.46
C THR A 749 2.03 -59.04 5.98
N LYS A 750 2.84 -59.91 5.37
CA LYS A 750 2.83 -60.13 3.91
C LYS A 750 2.77 -61.64 3.61
N THR A 751 1.91 -62.00 2.67
CA THR A 751 1.58 -63.38 2.33
C THR A 751 2.62 -63.96 1.37
N TYR A 752 3.57 -64.74 1.88
CA TYR A 752 4.54 -65.44 1.03
C TYR A 752 3.92 -66.72 0.45
N CYS A 753 3.82 -66.80 -0.87
CA CYS A 753 3.42 -68.02 -1.57
C CYS A 753 4.64 -68.94 -1.73
N TYR A 754 4.79 -69.91 -0.82
CA TYR A 754 5.85 -70.92 -0.92
C TYR A 754 5.58 -71.86 -2.09
N LYS A 755 6.38 -71.75 -3.16
CA LYS A 755 6.38 -72.73 -4.26
C LYS A 755 7.35 -73.86 -3.91
N ALA A 756 6.83 -75.00 -3.48
CA ALA A 756 7.65 -76.15 -3.10
C ALA A 756 8.15 -76.90 -4.35
N CYS A 757 9.46 -76.81 -4.62
CA CYS A 757 10.14 -77.64 -5.62
C CYS A 757 10.68 -78.91 -4.94
N LEU A 758 10.37 -80.08 -5.52
CA LEU A 758 10.77 -81.40 -5.01
C LEU A 758 11.86 -82.04 -5.89
N THR A 759 13.06 -81.45 -5.89
CA THR A 759 14.29 -82.06 -6.40
C THR A 759 15.50 -81.49 -5.65
N ALA A 760 16.52 -82.31 -5.43
CA ALA A 760 17.80 -81.87 -4.86
C ALA A 760 18.85 -81.80 -5.97
N GLY A 761 19.17 -80.59 -6.43
CA GLY A 761 20.18 -80.35 -7.47
C GLY A 761 20.00 -78.98 -8.14
N SER A 762 21.13 -78.36 -8.50
CA SER A 762 21.30 -77.00 -9.07
C SER A 762 20.76 -75.82 -8.25
N GLY A 763 21.66 -74.88 -7.94
CA GLY A 763 21.32 -73.55 -7.42
C GLY A 763 21.74 -72.50 -8.45
N SER A 764 20.90 -72.30 -9.47
CA SER A 764 21.17 -71.39 -10.60
C SER A 764 19.83 -71.00 -11.26
N ASP A 765 19.36 -69.76 -11.07
CA ASP A 765 18.08 -69.28 -11.59
C ASP A 765 18.21 -68.75 -13.04
N THR A 766 18.18 -69.64 -14.03
CA THR A 766 18.30 -69.28 -15.46
C THR A 766 17.27 -69.97 -16.35
N PHE A 767 16.00 -69.51 -16.32
CA PHE A 767 15.05 -69.71 -17.43
C PHE A 767 13.95 -68.63 -17.44
N MET A 768 14.02 -67.71 -18.41
CA MET A 768 12.95 -66.78 -18.78
C MET A 768 12.83 -66.73 -20.31
N PHE A 769 11.61 -66.86 -20.83
CA PHE A 769 11.36 -66.87 -22.28
C PHE A 769 11.34 -65.45 -22.86
N TYR A 770 12.11 -65.21 -23.91
CA TYR A 770 12.00 -64.00 -24.73
C TYR A 770 10.68 -64.00 -25.53
N ASN A 771 9.98 -62.87 -25.50
CA ASN A 771 8.92 -62.54 -26.46
C ASN A 771 9.36 -61.34 -27.29
N THR A 772 9.55 -61.54 -28.60
CA THR A 772 9.95 -60.49 -29.54
C THR A 772 8.73 -59.73 -30.07
N CYS A 773 8.79 -58.40 -30.12
CA CYS A 773 7.73 -57.55 -30.68
C CYS A 773 8.22 -56.84 -31.96
N GLY A 774 7.79 -57.36 -33.12
CA GLY A 774 7.93 -56.68 -34.42
C GLY A 774 6.64 -55.95 -34.82
N PRO A 775 6.70 -54.73 -35.41
CA PRO A 775 5.52 -53.89 -35.59
C PRO A 775 4.76 -54.10 -36.91
N THR A 776 3.57 -54.73 -36.85
CA THR A 776 2.45 -54.61 -37.82
C THR A 776 1.12 -54.80 -37.05
N GLY A 777 -0.06 -54.38 -37.52
CA GLY A 777 -0.37 -53.61 -38.73
C GLY A 777 -1.84 -53.71 -39.15
N THR A 778 -2.72 -52.88 -38.57
CA THR A 778 -4.11 -52.56 -39.01
C THR A 778 -5.22 -53.63 -38.99
N THR A 779 -6.47 -53.13 -38.98
CA THR A 779 -7.79 -53.80 -39.15
C THR A 779 -8.39 -54.58 -37.97
N GLY A 780 -9.71 -54.41 -37.78
CA GLY A 780 -10.60 -55.17 -36.87
C GLY A 780 -11.48 -56.14 -37.67
N PRO A 781 -12.82 -56.26 -37.46
CA PRO A 781 -13.71 -55.54 -36.54
C PRO A 781 -14.70 -56.46 -35.75
N SER A 782 -15.65 -55.86 -35.01
CA SER A 782 -16.95 -56.46 -34.60
C SER A 782 -16.94 -57.64 -33.59
N ALA A 783 -17.97 -57.93 -32.78
CA ALA A 783 -19.19 -57.19 -32.40
C ALA A 783 -19.74 -57.71 -31.03
N VAL A 784 -20.70 -56.97 -30.45
CA VAL A 784 -21.95 -57.44 -29.77
C VAL A 784 -21.97 -58.93 -29.33
N MET A 785 -22.19 -59.32 -28.06
CA MET A 785 -23.49 -59.20 -27.35
C MET A 785 -23.45 -59.60 -25.84
N THR A 786 -24.43 -59.14 -25.05
CA THR A 786 -25.01 -59.71 -23.78
C THR A 786 -24.08 -60.18 -22.63
N GLU A 787 -24.10 -59.50 -21.48
CA GLU A 787 -24.94 -59.79 -20.28
C GLU A 787 -24.55 -61.05 -19.46
N ARG A 788 -24.22 -60.86 -18.16
CA ARG A 788 -25.17 -61.01 -17.04
C ARG A 788 -24.52 -60.81 -15.65
N HIS A 789 -25.10 -59.92 -14.84
CA HIS A 789 -25.23 -60.00 -13.37
C HIS A 789 -23.92 -60.05 -12.51
N LEU A 790 -23.90 -59.73 -11.20
CA LEU A 790 -24.92 -59.20 -10.29
C LEU A 790 -24.23 -58.44 -9.12
N THR A 791 -24.66 -57.21 -8.82
CA THR A 791 -24.59 -56.65 -7.46
C THR A 791 -25.85 -55.85 -7.17
N GLY A 792 -26.65 -56.32 -6.21
CA GLY A 792 -27.82 -55.59 -5.72
C GLY A 792 -27.50 -54.87 -4.40
N GLN A 793 -27.66 -53.55 -4.38
CA GLN A 793 -27.89 -52.79 -3.14
C GLN A 793 -29.38 -52.41 -3.08
N SER A 794 -29.99 -52.49 -1.90
CA SER A 794 -31.38 -52.07 -1.68
C SER A 794 -31.68 -51.86 -0.18
N GLY A 795 -32.48 -50.83 0.12
CA GLY A 795 -32.94 -50.49 1.47
C GLY A 795 -32.05 -49.46 2.20
N GLN A 796 -32.55 -48.33 2.69
CA GLN A 796 -33.92 -47.77 2.74
C GLN A 796 -33.83 -46.23 2.46
N SER A 797 -34.70 -45.59 1.67
CA SER A 797 -36.14 -45.28 1.87
C SER A 797 -36.40 -44.36 3.08
N ALA A 798 -37.14 -43.24 3.00
CA ALA A 798 -37.83 -42.50 1.90
C ALA A 798 -38.03 -41.00 2.36
N GLN A 799 -38.67 -40.02 1.69
CA GLN A 799 -40.03 -39.95 1.10
C GLN A 799 -40.21 -38.73 0.14
N ASN A 800 -41.10 -38.88 -0.86
CA ASN A 800 -41.99 -37.93 -1.57
C ASN A 800 -41.51 -36.49 -1.95
N LEU A 801 -41.58 -35.97 -3.20
CA LEU A 801 -42.73 -35.75 -4.15
C LEU A 801 -43.84 -34.84 -3.57
N ILE A 802 -44.27 -33.72 -4.20
CA ILE A 802 -45.06 -33.62 -5.47
C ILE A 802 -45.16 -32.14 -5.98
N ILE A 803 -45.04 -31.89 -7.32
CA ILE A 803 -45.65 -30.84 -8.23
C ILE A 803 -45.58 -29.33 -7.80
N LEU A 804 -45.43 -28.27 -8.62
CA LEU A 804 -45.61 -27.91 -10.07
C LEU A 804 -44.25 -27.55 -10.73
N LYS A 805 -43.96 -27.55 -12.04
CA LYS A 805 -44.66 -27.55 -13.35
C LYS A 805 -45.28 -26.22 -13.85
N ASN A 806 -44.58 -25.53 -14.77
CA ASN A 806 -45.13 -25.15 -16.08
C ASN A 806 -44.02 -24.90 -17.13
N ASP A 807 -44.36 -25.04 -18.42
CA ASP A 807 -43.39 -25.28 -19.52
C ASP A 807 -43.15 -24.12 -20.50
N SER A 808 -42.14 -24.35 -21.38
CA SER A 808 -41.99 -23.90 -22.78
C SER A 808 -41.45 -22.48 -23.04
N ILE A 809 -40.88 -22.12 -24.21
CA ILE A 809 -40.82 -22.77 -25.55
C ILE A 809 -39.36 -22.75 -26.12
N THR A 810 -38.98 -23.77 -26.89
CA THR A 810 -37.86 -23.80 -27.88
C THR A 810 -38.46 -24.24 -29.25
N PRO A 811 -37.87 -23.99 -30.46
CA PRO A 811 -36.53 -24.51 -30.87
C PRO A 811 -35.74 -23.74 -31.97
N ASN A 812 -34.44 -24.06 -32.15
CA ASN A 812 -33.92 -24.73 -33.36
C ASN A 812 -32.37 -24.77 -33.45
N GLU A 813 -31.87 -25.91 -33.91
CA GLU A 813 -30.53 -26.23 -34.43
C GLU A 813 -30.76 -27.07 -35.73
N PRO A 814 -29.77 -27.64 -36.49
CA PRO A 814 -28.35 -27.85 -36.19
C PRO A 814 -27.35 -27.57 -37.36
N LYS A 815 -26.04 -27.73 -37.08
CA LYS A 815 -25.08 -28.64 -37.80
C LYS A 815 -23.61 -28.16 -37.81
N HIS A 816 -22.72 -29.00 -37.27
CA HIS A 816 -21.29 -29.06 -37.65
C HIS A 816 -21.09 -30.00 -38.88
N PRO A 817 -19.89 -30.03 -39.52
CA PRO A 817 -18.80 -30.89 -39.01
C PRO A 817 -17.40 -30.23 -38.99
N ASN A 818 -16.49 -30.83 -38.21
CA ASN A 818 -15.03 -30.63 -38.25
C ASN A 818 -14.41 -31.38 -39.47
N PRO A 819 -13.13 -31.19 -39.88
CA PRO A 819 -12.02 -31.87 -39.19
C PRO A 819 -10.57 -31.26 -39.30
N ASP A 820 -9.65 -31.77 -38.47
CA ASP A 820 -8.22 -32.11 -38.75
C ASP A 820 -7.19 -31.05 -39.25
N TRP A 821 -5.85 -31.29 -39.25
CA TRP A 821 -4.92 -31.76 -38.19
C TRP A 821 -3.43 -31.57 -38.63
N ARG A 822 -2.53 -31.34 -37.64
CA ARG A 822 -1.08 -31.73 -37.59
C ARG A 822 0.02 -31.13 -38.52
N TYR A 823 1.13 -30.73 -37.86
CA TYR A 823 2.57 -30.91 -38.25
C TYR A 823 3.13 -30.13 -39.49
N SER A 824 4.42 -29.77 -39.60
CA SER A 824 5.55 -29.71 -38.63
C SER A 824 6.80 -28.98 -39.19
N ALA A 825 7.61 -28.42 -38.27
CA ALA A 825 9.09 -28.36 -38.28
C ALA A 825 9.91 -27.60 -39.37
N SER A 826 10.68 -26.59 -38.88
CA SER A 826 12.10 -26.30 -39.14
C SER A 826 12.68 -26.11 -40.57
N LEU A 827 13.26 -24.92 -40.86
CA LEU A 827 14.73 -24.69 -40.81
C LEU A 827 15.19 -23.25 -41.21
N ARG A 828 16.24 -22.79 -40.52
CA ARG A 828 17.29 -21.77 -40.81
C ARG A 828 17.12 -20.66 -41.88
N ALA A 829 17.36 -19.44 -41.38
CA ALA A 829 18.28 -18.39 -41.91
C ALA A 829 17.89 -17.52 -43.13
N GLY A 830 18.32 -16.24 -43.13
CA GLY A 830 18.45 -15.45 -44.37
C GLY A 830 18.18 -13.93 -44.33
N MET A 831 19.09 -13.15 -43.75
CA MET A 831 19.66 -11.91 -44.34
C MET A 831 18.78 -10.89 -45.12
N GLN A 832 18.57 -9.71 -44.51
CA GLN A 832 18.55 -8.33 -45.08
C GLN A 832 17.79 -7.92 -46.37
N ARG A 833 17.13 -6.75 -46.26
CA ARG A 833 17.03 -5.61 -47.23
C ARG A 833 16.80 -5.88 -48.74
N GLY A 834 15.74 -5.28 -49.29
CA GLY A 834 15.61 -4.94 -50.71
C GLY A 834 14.44 -3.99 -50.97
N GLU A 835 14.71 -2.80 -51.53
CA GLU A 835 13.69 -1.78 -51.84
C GLU A 835 13.30 -1.77 -53.33
N LEU A 836 12.25 -1.01 -53.66
CA LEU A 836 11.97 -0.35 -54.95
C LEU A 836 11.48 -1.18 -56.18
N CYS A 837 10.14 -1.15 -56.31
CA CYS A 837 9.40 -0.57 -57.45
C CYS A 837 9.18 -1.29 -58.81
N ASN A 838 7.92 -1.12 -59.28
CA ASN A 838 7.43 -1.04 -60.68
C ASN A 838 7.30 -2.35 -61.49
N LEU A 839 6.38 -2.48 -62.48
CA LEU A 839 5.60 -1.45 -63.21
C LEU A 839 4.23 -1.97 -63.78
N THR A 840 3.17 -1.12 -63.78
CA THR A 840 1.96 -1.13 -64.67
C THR A 840 0.97 -2.34 -64.62
N VAL A 841 -0.30 -2.31 -65.09
CA VAL A 841 -1.02 -1.47 -66.10
C VAL A 841 -2.45 -1.04 -65.68
N ILE A 842 -2.67 0.29 -65.57
CA ILE A 842 -3.76 1.18 -66.10
C ILE A 842 -5.25 0.71 -66.21
N TYR A 843 -6.16 1.48 -65.58
CA TYR A 843 -7.29 2.29 -66.14
C TYR A 843 -8.00 2.98 -64.93
N ALA A 844 -8.08 4.31 -64.69
CA ALA A 844 -8.40 5.53 -65.46
C ALA A 844 -9.93 5.70 -65.71
N TYR A 845 -10.63 6.84 -65.50
CA TYR A 845 -10.34 8.31 -65.51
C TYR A 845 -11.16 9.06 -64.39
N SER A 846 -10.65 10.09 -63.66
CA SER A 846 -10.66 11.58 -63.90
C SER A 846 -12.01 12.32 -63.68
N VAL A 847 -12.18 13.62 -63.33
CA VAL A 847 -11.33 14.80 -62.95
C VAL A 847 -12.31 15.86 -62.35
N LEU A 848 -12.10 16.60 -61.24
CA LEU A 848 -11.16 17.70 -60.86
C LEU A 848 -11.59 19.14 -61.32
N CYS A 849 -11.07 20.18 -60.64
CA CYS A 849 -11.05 21.65 -60.98
C CYS A 849 -12.30 22.55 -60.65
N ILE A 850 -12.23 23.89 -60.40
CA ILE A 850 -11.20 24.78 -59.78
C ILE A 850 -11.74 26.26 -59.56
N TRP A 851 -11.21 27.03 -58.58
CA TRP A 851 -11.10 28.52 -58.44
C TRP A 851 -12.29 29.51 -58.17
N ARG A 852 -12.10 30.31 -57.08
CA ARG A 852 -11.98 31.81 -56.96
C ARG A 852 -13.18 32.78 -57.24
N ARG A 853 -13.25 33.85 -56.40
CA ARG A 853 -14.03 35.14 -56.48
C ARG A 853 -15.55 35.07 -56.22
N GLN A 854 -16.30 36.17 -55.98
CA GLN A 854 -16.11 37.50 -55.29
C GLN A 854 -17.39 38.34 -55.55
N GLU A 855 -18.03 38.95 -54.51
CA GLU A 855 -19.12 39.97 -54.61
C GLU A 855 -20.47 39.47 -55.25
N SER A 856 -21.67 40.07 -55.07
CA SER A 856 -22.18 41.15 -54.18
C SER A 856 -23.74 41.24 -54.14
N TYR A 857 -24.28 41.83 -53.05
CA TYR A 857 -25.51 42.69 -52.96
C TYR A 857 -26.97 42.17 -53.02
N VAL A 858 -27.88 43.10 -52.65
CA VAL A 858 -29.38 43.08 -52.58
C VAL A 858 -29.91 42.59 -51.19
N GLU A 859 -30.25 43.46 -50.22
CA GLU A 859 -31.42 44.40 -50.08
C GLU A 859 -32.68 43.72 -49.49
N ASP A 860 -33.46 44.30 -48.56
CA ASP A 860 -33.32 45.53 -47.73
C ASP A 860 -34.31 45.55 -46.52
N GLN A 861 -34.35 46.66 -45.77
CA GLN A 861 -35.33 47.09 -44.73
C GLN A 861 -35.32 46.36 -43.35
N GLU A 862 -35.66 46.96 -42.20
CA GLU A 862 -35.70 48.34 -41.64
C GLU A 862 -35.95 48.18 -40.10
N GLY A 863 -35.59 49.06 -39.16
CA GLY A 863 -34.74 50.27 -39.20
C GLY A 863 -34.87 51.11 -37.90
N LEU A 864 -33.75 51.73 -37.45
CA LEU A 864 -33.67 52.87 -36.48
C LEU A 864 -34.02 52.55 -34.99
N ASN A 865 -33.42 53.16 -33.96
CA ASN A 865 -32.39 54.23 -33.79
C ASN A 865 -31.76 54.10 -32.37
N SER A 866 -30.73 54.81 -31.87
CA SER A 866 -29.79 55.84 -32.36
C SER A 866 -28.60 56.00 -31.37
N SER A 867 -27.39 56.39 -31.83
CA SER A 867 -26.28 57.10 -31.12
C SER A 867 -25.87 56.72 -29.68
N GLY A 868 -24.60 56.44 -29.31
CA GLY A 868 -23.33 56.39 -30.07
C GLY A 868 -22.56 57.72 -30.15
N GLN A 869 -21.35 57.82 -29.55
CA GLN A 869 -20.46 59.00 -29.65
C GLN A 869 -18.94 58.66 -29.70
N GLN A 870 -18.28 59.12 -30.78
CA GLN A 870 -16.87 59.61 -30.94
C GLN A 870 -15.69 58.94 -30.18
N SER A 871 -14.81 58.17 -30.83
CA SER A 871 -13.64 58.58 -31.68
C SER A 871 -12.27 58.72 -30.96
N PRO A 872 -11.10 58.54 -31.64
CA PRO A 872 -9.83 58.12 -30.99
C PRO A 872 -8.62 59.07 -31.19
N VAL A 873 -7.45 58.68 -30.69
CA VAL A 873 -6.12 59.31 -30.91
C VAL A 873 -5.12 58.28 -31.47
N LEU A 874 -4.09 58.76 -32.20
CA LEU A 874 -3.22 57.98 -33.10
C LEU A 874 -1.77 58.45 -33.03
N LEU A 875 -0.79 57.53 -33.09
CA LEU A 875 0.64 57.69 -33.48
C LEU A 875 1.41 56.36 -33.29
N GLN A 876 2.56 56.14 -33.92
CA GLN A 876 2.81 55.73 -35.31
C GLN A 876 4.34 55.51 -35.50
N VAL A 877 4.75 54.25 -35.67
CA VAL A 877 5.84 53.73 -36.54
C VAL A 877 7.23 54.43 -36.61
N ARG A 878 8.29 53.65 -36.30
CA ARG A 878 9.53 53.39 -37.10
C ARG A 878 10.28 52.22 -36.43
N LEU A 879 10.78 51.13 -37.04
CA LEU A 879 11.38 50.75 -38.35
C LEU A 879 12.91 50.89 -38.48
N GLY A 880 13.55 49.77 -38.88
CA GLY A 880 15.00 49.54 -39.04
C GLY A 880 15.46 48.31 -38.21
N ALA A 881 15.80 47.09 -38.70
CA ALA A 881 16.30 46.52 -39.97
C ALA A 881 17.82 46.25 -39.99
N GLY A 882 18.23 45.06 -40.49
CA GLY A 882 19.60 44.50 -40.43
C GLY A 882 19.74 43.44 -39.31
N GLU A 883 19.91 42.12 -39.47
CA GLU A 883 20.25 41.16 -40.56
C GLU A 883 21.67 40.54 -40.42
N VAL A 884 21.78 39.23 -40.77
CA VAL A 884 23.00 38.38 -40.91
C VAL A 884 23.67 37.86 -39.60
N SER A 885 24.33 36.70 -39.69
CA SER A 885 25.01 35.92 -38.62
C SER A 885 26.34 35.33 -39.17
N PRO A 886 26.99 34.34 -38.53
CA PRO A 886 27.67 34.26 -37.22
C PRO A 886 29.22 34.36 -37.37
N PRO A 887 30.09 34.12 -36.36
CA PRO A 887 30.58 32.73 -36.11
C PRO A 887 31.13 32.38 -34.69
N VAL A 888 31.26 31.06 -34.43
CA VAL A 888 32.32 30.31 -33.70
C VAL A 888 33.21 31.00 -32.63
N GLY A 889 33.31 30.38 -31.42
CA GLY A 889 34.63 30.12 -30.78
C GLY A 889 34.84 30.44 -29.29
N ALA A 890 34.91 29.39 -28.45
CA ALA A 890 35.62 29.20 -27.15
C ALA A 890 36.05 30.40 -26.26
N GLY A 891 35.76 30.35 -24.93
CA GLY A 891 36.33 31.31 -23.96
C GLY A 891 35.99 31.19 -22.45
N VAL A 892 36.60 30.22 -21.76
CA VAL A 892 37.23 30.34 -20.41
C VAL A 892 36.56 31.20 -19.28
N ASN A 893 35.99 30.49 -18.30
CA ASN A 893 35.95 30.76 -16.83
C ASN A 893 35.04 31.84 -16.17
N SER A 894 34.80 31.57 -14.87
CA SER A 894 34.55 32.51 -13.74
C SER A 894 33.11 32.85 -13.31
N ASN A 895 32.65 32.08 -12.30
CA ASN A 895 32.01 32.51 -11.04
C ASN A 895 30.87 33.55 -10.99
N SER A 896 29.79 33.10 -10.32
CA SER A 896 28.96 33.82 -9.34
C SER A 896 28.30 35.16 -9.73
N TRP A 897 26.97 35.14 -9.78
CA TRP A 897 26.15 36.31 -9.48
C TRP A 897 25.28 36.02 -8.25
N THR A 898 25.26 36.97 -7.31
CA THR A 898 24.52 36.88 -6.06
C THR A 898 23.25 37.73 -6.11
N PHE A 899 22.16 37.25 -5.53
CA PHE A 899 21.03 38.11 -5.21
C PHE A 899 21.28 38.86 -3.90
N LYS A 900 21.09 40.17 -3.93
CA LYS A 900 21.15 41.05 -2.75
C LYS A 900 19.73 41.29 -2.22
N PHE A 901 19.62 41.47 -0.90
CA PHE A 901 18.52 42.22 -0.29
C PHE A 901 19.06 43.42 0.50
N GLY A 902 18.21 44.43 0.68
CA GLY A 902 18.54 45.71 1.29
C GLY A 902 18.56 45.71 2.83
N PRO A 903 18.95 46.85 3.47
CA PRO A 903 19.37 46.87 4.87
C PRO A 903 18.36 47.48 5.86
N GLY A 904 18.41 47.04 7.12
CA GLY A 904 17.73 47.66 8.27
C GLY A 904 18.10 46.96 9.59
N ASN A 905 18.54 47.71 10.60
CA ASN A 905 19.08 47.25 11.90
C ASN A 905 18.46 48.15 13.02
N PRO A 906 18.70 48.02 14.35
CA PRO A 906 19.27 46.92 15.15
C PRO A 906 18.55 46.63 16.51
N LYS A 907 18.86 45.50 17.19
CA LYS A 907 19.42 45.42 18.59
C LYS A 907 19.32 44.04 19.28
N GLN A 908 20.46 43.61 19.86
CA GLN A 908 20.70 42.88 21.14
C GLN A 908 19.69 41.80 21.63
N GLY A 909 20.10 40.58 22.01
CA GLY A 909 21.44 39.99 22.11
C GLY A 909 21.40 38.47 22.47
N GLY A 910 22.55 37.77 22.40
CA GLY A 910 22.66 36.31 22.66
C GLY A 910 23.32 35.96 24.01
N PRO A 911 24.05 34.83 24.15
CA PRO A 911 24.29 33.74 23.20
C PRO A 911 24.00 32.31 23.76
N GLY A 912 24.10 31.28 22.91
CA GLY A 912 24.13 29.86 23.29
C GLY A 912 24.79 29.02 22.19
N GLU A 913 25.62 28.03 22.56
CA GLU A 913 26.56 27.37 21.63
C GLU A 913 26.01 26.11 20.96
N LEU A 914 26.48 25.84 19.74
CA LEU A 914 26.29 24.61 18.98
C LEU A 914 27.63 23.88 18.80
N PRO A 915 27.59 22.54 18.61
CA PRO A 915 28.54 21.87 17.75
C PRO A 915 27.86 21.06 16.63
N ASP A 916 28.17 21.45 15.39
CA ASP A 916 28.12 20.61 14.18
C ASP A 916 29.10 19.43 14.27
N LYS A 917 29.07 18.36 13.45
CA LYS A 917 28.08 17.74 12.53
C LYS A 917 28.61 16.31 12.26
N PHE A 918 27.75 15.38 11.83
CA PHE A 918 28.17 14.11 11.23
C PHE A 918 27.94 14.17 9.71
N ILE A 919 28.84 13.59 8.90
CA ILE A 919 28.76 13.61 7.43
C ILE A 919 28.62 12.18 6.90
N ILE A 920 27.75 12.00 5.91
CA ILE A 920 27.49 10.75 5.20
C ILE A 920 28.03 10.87 3.75
N PRO A 921 28.87 9.94 3.26
CA PRO A 921 29.19 9.82 1.85
C PRO A 921 28.29 8.79 1.14
N GLY A 922 27.93 9.07 -0.12
CA GLY A 922 27.16 8.18 -1.00
C GLY A 922 28.03 7.36 -1.98
N SER A 923 27.40 6.40 -2.65
CA SER A 923 27.98 5.42 -3.59
C SER A 923 27.91 5.90 -5.06
N PRO A 924 28.17 5.06 -6.10
CA PRO A 924 29.26 4.09 -6.33
C PRO A 924 29.95 4.30 -7.71
N ALA A 925 30.93 3.48 -8.08
CA ALA A 925 31.42 3.36 -9.47
C ALA A 925 31.96 1.94 -9.78
N ILE A 926 31.97 1.55 -11.06
CA ILE A 926 32.36 0.22 -11.59
C ILE A 926 33.43 0.41 -12.68
N ILE A 927 34.44 -0.49 -12.73
CA ILE A 927 35.17 -1.01 -13.94
C ILE A 927 36.41 -1.82 -13.49
N SER A 928 36.93 -2.71 -14.34
CA SER A 928 38.08 -3.60 -14.12
C SER A 928 39.06 -3.54 -15.33
N ILE A 929 40.20 -4.24 -15.46
CA ILE A 929 40.75 -5.47 -14.82
C ILE A 929 42.30 -5.54 -15.04
N ARG A 930 42.92 -6.70 -14.73
CA ARG A 930 44.22 -7.25 -15.21
C ARG A 930 45.53 -6.97 -14.43
N GLN A 931 46.02 -8.04 -13.76
CA GLN A 931 47.31 -8.76 -13.97
C GLN A 931 48.66 -7.97 -14.04
N GLU A 932 49.80 -8.39 -13.44
CA GLU A 932 50.12 -9.49 -12.48
C GLU A 932 51.53 -9.26 -11.79
N PRO A 933 52.39 -10.22 -11.34
CA PRO A 933 52.95 -10.28 -9.96
C PRO A 933 54.51 -10.04 -9.92
N PRO A 934 55.37 -10.57 -8.99
CA PRO A 934 55.18 -11.30 -7.70
C PRO A 934 56.11 -10.92 -6.49
N ASN A 935 55.82 -11.52 -5.32
CA ASN A 935 56.68 -11.94 -4.19
C ASN A 935 57.90 -11.12 -3.69
N SER A 936 57.90 -10.83 -2.37
CA SER A 936 58.95 -11.32 -1.44
C SER A 936 58.51 -11.37 0.04
N GLN A 937 59.25 -12.17 0.83
CA GLN A 937 59.01 -12.66 2.21
C GLN A 937 59.43 -11.64 3.31
N ILE A 938 58.80 -11.55 4.50
CA ILE A 938 58.87 -12.44 5.71
C ILE A 938 60.32 -12.51 6.25
N ASP A 939 60.67 -12.20 7.52
CA ASP A 939 60.18 -12.70 8.84
C ASP A 939 60.18 -11.61 9.97
N LYS A 940 59.42 -11.70 11.10
CA LYS A 940 59.69 -12.32 12.46
C LYS A 940 61.00 -11.85 13.17
N SER A 941 61.15 -11.89 14.51
CA SER A 941 60.51 -12.73 15.56
C SER A 941 60.39 -12.09 16.97
N ASP A 942 59.73 -12.80 17.90
CA ASP A 942 59.69 -12.55 19.35
C ASP A 942 61.06 -12.76 20.07
N PHE A 943 61.15 -12.42 21.37
CA PHE A 943 61.36 -13.37 22.51
C PHE A 943 61.51 -12.69 23.90
N ILE A 944 60.73 -13.16 24.90
CA ILE A 944 61.15 -13.60 26.29
C ILE A 944 61.92 -12.61 27.23
N THR A 945 61.68 -12.43 28.56
CA THR A 945 61.23 -13.36 29.64
C THR A 945 60.81 -12.73 31.00
N PHE A 946 60.25 -13.58 31.89
CA PHE A 946 60.36 -13.66 33.38
C PHE A 946 59.75 -12.63 34.37
N GLY A 947 59.10 -13.16 35.43
CA GLY A 947 58.98 -12.51 36.77
C GLY A 947 57.69 -12.82 37.57
N LYS A 948 57.72 -13.69 38.60
CA LYS A 948 56.61 -13.95 39.55
C LYS A 948 56.90 -13.43 40.97
N LYS A 949 55.87 -12.88 41.66
CA LYS A 949 55.44 -13.09 43.08
C LYS A 949 54.47 -11.97 43.52
N GLU A 950 53.26 -12.24 44.04
CA GLU A 950 52.83 -12.84 45.34
C GLU A 950 52.79 -11.87 46.56
N GLU A 951 51.57 -11.39 46.85
CA GLU A 951 50.86 -11.55 48.14
C GLU A 951 51.37 -10.93 49.48
N THR A 952 50.61 -9.92 49.95
CA THR A 952 50.32 -9.56 51.37
C THR A 952 51.43 -8.84 52.19
N LYS A 953 51.15 -7.96 53.18
CA LYS A 953 50.02 -7.87 54.16
C LYS A 953 49.71 -6.44 54.67
N LYS A 954 48.43 -6.20 54.98
CA LYS A 954 47.84 -5.46 56.13
C LYS A 954 48.13 -3.95 56.40
N LYS A 955 47.00 -3.22 56.46
CA LYS A 955 46.56 -2.21 57.48
C LYS A 955 46.93 -0.71 57.36
N LYS A 956 45.86 0.05 57.02
CA LYS A 956 45.35 1.31 57.64
C LYS A 956 46.09 2.66 57.45
N LYS A 957 45.35 3.53 56.73
CA LYS A 957 45.03 4.96 56.99
C LYS A 957 46.01 6.08 56.53
N LYS A 958 45.46 6.85 55.57
CA LYS A 958 45.41 8.33 55.46
C LYS A 958 46.63 9.13 54.92
N LYS A 959 46.40 9.65 53.70
CA LYS A 959 46.18 11.10 53.36
C LYS A 959 47.35 11.90 52.74
N LYS A 960 47.18 12.26 51.44
CA LYS A 960 47.87 13.32 50.62
C LYS A 960 49.41 13.16 50.50
N GLY A 961 50.07 13.36 49.36
CA GLY A 961 49.69 13.83 48.01
C GLY A 961 50.91 14.53 47.35
N ASN A 962 50.83 14.99 46.09
CA ASN A 962 51.88 15.77 45.37
C ASN A 962 53.21 15.01 45.03
N LYS A 963 54.00 15.32 43.98
CA LYS A 963 53.86 16.18 42.78
C LYS A 963 55.00 15.91 41.74
N THR A 964 54.73 16.08 40.43
CA THR A 964 55.64 16.57 39.31
C THR A 964 57.03 15.96 38.97
N GLN A 965 57.32 15.95 37.64
CA GLN A 965 58.63 16.24 36.97
C GLN A 965 59.79 15.19 37.03
N GLU A 966 60.72 15.06 36.05
CA GLU A 966 60.79 15.49 34.61
C GLU A 966 61.97 14.80 33.85
N LYS A 967 61.98 14.88 32.50
CA LYS A 967 63.14 15.00 31.55
C LYS A 967 64.22 13.90 31.36
N LYS A 968 64.57 13.70 30.06
CA LYS A 968 65.94 13.54 29.45
C LYS A 968 66.74 12.23 29.69
N GLU A 969 67.66 11.76 28.82
CA GLU A 969 67.94 12.00 27.38
C GLU A 969 68.77 10.82 26.79
N LYS A 970 69.06 10.87 25.46
CA LYS A 970 70.08 10.18 24.61
C LYS A 970 71.16 9.29 25.29
N GLY A 971 71.69 8.23 24.65
CA GLY A 971 71.54 7.71 23.27
C GLY A 971 72.88 7.20 22.68
N ASN A 972 72.84 6.52 21.51
CA ASN A 972 73.99 5.98 20.73
C ASN A 972 74.82 4.84 21.38
N SER A 973 75.52 3.96 20.65
CA SER A 973 75.45 3.52 19.23
C SER A 973 76.42 2.33 19.00
N THR A 974 76.30 1.58 17.88
CA THR A 974 77.37 0.80 17.15
C THR A 974 78.11 -0.31 17.94
N THR A 975 78.64 -1.43 17.39
CA THR A 975 78.53 -2.27 16.17
C THR A 975 79.19 -3.64 16.55
N GLU A 976 79.59 -4.66 15.75
CA GLU A 976 79.71 -4.97 14.31
C GLU A 976 79.89 -6.50 14.13
N ASN A 977 79.50 -7.09 12.98
CA ASN A 977 80.03 -8.34 12.38
C ASN A 977 79.88 -9.68 13.17
N SER A 978 79.86 -10.89 12.57
CA SER A 978 79.82 -11.32 11.15
C SER A 978 79.37 -12.80 11.04
N ASP A 979 78.84 -13.17 9.86
CA ASP A 979 78.91 -14.47 9.17
C ASP A 979 78.60 -15.79 9.93
N GLN A 980 77.36 -16.30 9.77
CA GLN A 980 77.10 -17.53 8.99
C GLN A 980 75.63 -17.66 8.57
#